data_AF-A0A535WPS6-F1
#
_entry.id   AF-A0A535WPS6-F1
#
_cell.length_a   1.000
_cell.length_b   1.000
_cell.length_c   1.000
_cell.angle_alpha   90.00
_cell.angle_beta   90.00
_cell.angle_gamma   90.00
#
_symmetry.space_group_name_H-M   'P 1'
#
loop_
_entity.id
_entity.type
_entity.pdbx_description
1 polymer ?
#
loop_
_entity_poly.entity_id
_entity_poly.type
_entity_poly.pdbx_seq_one_letter_code
_entity_poly.pdbx_strand_id
1 'polypeptide(L)'
;MNDCLSLPLRQGSGGIRRLDGWQSQWMSLGEGEAEGLPAGRGGGWEPAEVPGQRLAVAGRQALWYRCAFARPDHSGRVLLRIGGAFLAANVWLNGRLLGSHYGYFAPFGFDITSHLAADNLLVVCCEAPVETDLVRKRHVMGLFNDGDSRPYPPTAYFSLPEPYRWEVPVGLWRPVELEYAGSVVLDCLRLKPRLEAGDVGILEVEARLRNLDGRDMVGEMQLELQGGATGEGLSPAVAQGGVPPSTGGPRPLRLSREYRVPGGLEQTVAFSVSIPQARRWSPWRLGEPFLYRAVARVLVDGRESVRVNQEFGFRDLEIRPRPEGWTVRAGGQPFFLRGANYAPDLRLDRLTEERLEADLELAHDANLDALRVHAHVLPEEFYRAADRAGMVVLADFPLTQSYAYHATGEEARFFEDSVREQVPEMVELLRNHPAIALWIAHDDPPWIPANAGLGDVHAVRQNYSVDQDARSLFERLDPSRPALAASGELDSHLFLGWSEGHWSGFSEVEPGFVSAFGAQALPSVGSPVWRELGQRWPVPDDEPAWLYAGFQPYQWMEFGVGLPSDQESLESYVSASQDYQAWLLRFAVEQFRRRKLEPCWGAFAYQLVDPFPSIGFGVVDHARVPKAAFEALAAAMAPTRVMIEPLGFVVGRRGVAYEPGRPVEARLVVVNDDFQLAGPARVRWGLRRERGLVETGMARVRDALRRKSYGGTLDFELPGAAEPAAQIERLTLPVGAPGEYVLEAELWVGGQQVDSTELTIRVGLEPTGAPPPRRPVPDYLVERLVDSKSLRSDPVGLSFQLLNRTRPAALTGVHAVHLDGNAITTDRILAEISSRTVPLPRRLDLPVGRPVRLLVDLGAPLEAGEHVLDVDLTVAGVASGRLRLEGFVRPEELRPLDSRRGG
;
A
#
# COMPACT_ATOMS: atom_id res chain seq x y z
N MET A 1 -8.50 -24.10 -10.76
CA MET A 1 -8.54 -24.50 -9.33
C MET A 1 -9.94 -24.43 -8.72
N ASN A 2 -10.88 -23.77 -9.39
CA ASN A 2 -12.24 -23.55 -8.91
C ASN A 2 -13.23 -24.53 -9.57
N ASP A 3 -14.08 -25.16 -8.77
CA ASP A 3 -15.21 -26.00 -9.21
C ASP A 3 -16.51 -25.40 -8.67
N CYS A 4 -16.82 -24.19 -9.11
CA CYS A 4 -17.97 -23.41 -8.64
C CYS A 4 -18.43 -22.40 -9.71
N LEU A 5 -19.60 -21.81 -9.49
CA LEU A 5 -20.10 -20.70 -10.31
C LEU A 5 -19.46 -19.39 -9.84
N SER A 6 -18.91 -18.62 -10.77
CA SER A 6 -18.59 -17.21 -10.54
C SER A 6 -19.90 -16.42 -10.40
N LEU A 7 -20.09 -15.72 -9.30
CA LEU A 7 -21.30 -14.95 -9.02
C LEU A 7 -20.96 -13.48 -8.73
N PRO A 8 -20.27 -12.72 -9.60
CA PRO A 8 -19.88 -11.36 -9.25
C PRO A 8 -21.09 -10.44 -9.02
N LEU A 9 -22.22 -10.77 -9.64
CA LEU A 9 -23.48 -10.02 -9.54
C LEU A 9 -24.38 -10.62 -8.46
N ARG A 10 -24.75 -9.80 -7.49
CA ARG A 10 -25.81 -10.14 -6.54
C ARG A 10 -27.15 -10.10 -7.27
N GLN A 11 -27.81 -11.25 -7.38
CA GLN A 11 -28.98 -11.44 -8.23
C GLN A 11 -30.08 -12.22 -7.51
N GLY A 12 -31.33 -11.76 -7.61
CA GLY A 12 -32.44 -12.49 -6.98
C GLY A 12 -33.76 -11.77 -7.15
N SER A 13 -34.65 -12.33 -7.97
CA SER A 13 -35.99 -11.76 -8.18
C SER A 13 -36.96 -12.17 -7.06
N GLY A 14 -36.76 -13.36 -6.47
CA GLY A 14 -37.53 -13.86 -5.31
C GLY A 14 -37.01 -13.38 -3.96
N GLY A 15 -35.96 -12.54 -3.95
CA GLY A 15 -35.27 -12.07 -2.75
C GLY A 15 -33.97 -12.82 -2.47
N ILE A 16 -33.30 -12.40 -1.40
CA ILE A 16 -32.03 -12.93 -0.92
C ILE A 16 -32.17 -13.19 0.57
N ARG A 17 -31.76 -14.38 1.02
CA ARG A 17 -31.78 -14.76 2.43
C ARG A 17 -30.36 -15.01 2.91
N ARG A 18 -29.91 -14.24 3.90
CA ARG A 18 -28.67 -14.51 4.61
C ARG A 18 -28.81 -15.76 5.51
N LEU A 19 -27.76 -16.55 5.59
CA LEU A 19 -27.66 -17.67 6.51
C LEU A 19 -26.97 -17.24 7.80
N ASP A 20 -27.58 -17.58 8.93
CA ASP A 20 -27.14 -17.22 10.29
C ASP A 20 -27.05 -18.47 11.19
N GLY A 21 -26.65 -18.30 12.45
CA GLY A 21 -26.55 -19.41 13.42
C GLY A 21 -25.37 -20.33 13.16
N TRP A 22 -24.25 -19.76 12.73
CA TRP A 22 -23.04 -20.49 12.37
C TRP A 22 -22.32 -21.06 13.61
N GLN A 23 -21.64 -22.17 13.39
CA GLN A 23 -20.67 -22.71 14.32
C GLN A 23 -19.35 -22.95 13.58
N SER A 24 -18.23 -22.91 14.29
CA SER A 24 -16.90 -23.15 13.72
C SER A 24 -16.02 -24.03 14.60
N GLN A 25 -15.02 -24.67 13.98
CA GLN A 25 -14.02 -25.47 14.65
C GLN A 25 -12.70 -25.50 13.86
N TRP A 26 -11.57 -25.49 14.56
CA TRP A 26 -10.26 -25.67 13.95
C TRP A 26 -9.94 -27.15 13.76
N MET A 27 -9.60 -27.52 12.54
CA MET A 27 -9.14 -28.86 12.19
C MET A 27 -8.57 -28.82 10.78
N SER A 28 -7.47 -29.52 10.50
CA SER A 28 -6.97 -29.61 9.12
C SER A 28 -8.04 -30.20 8.19
N LEU A 29 -7.95 -29.95 6.88
CA LEU A 29 -8.90 -30.51 5.93
C LEU A 29 -8.97 -32.04 6.03
N GLY A 30 -7.80 -32.71 5.99
CA GLY A 30 -7.74 -34.17 6.01
C GLY A 30 -8.26 -34.80 7.31
N GLU A 31 -7.93 -34.21 8.47
CA GLU A 31 -8.46 -34.70 9.76
C GLU A 31 -9.97 -34.45 9.85
N GLY A 32 -10.45 -33.28 9.40
CA GLY A 32 -11.86 -32.95 9.42
C GLY A 32 -12.70 -33.87 8.54
N GLU A 33 -12.19 -34.25 7.38
CA GLU A 33 -12.82 -35.26 6.53
C GLU A 33 -12.84 -36.64 7.21
N ALA A 34 -11.74 -37.04 7.86
CA ALA A 34 -11.66 -38.32 8.58
C ALA A 34 -12.62 -38.39 9.79
N GLU A 35 -12.82 -37.29 10.50
CA GLU A 35 -13.77 -37.18 11.62
C GLU A 35 -15.24 -37.00 11.18
N GLY A 36 -15.49 -36.83 9.88
CA GLY A 36 -16.83 -36.67 9.32
C GLY A 36 -17.42 -35.28 9.51
N LEU A 37 -16.58 -34.24 9.68
CA LEU A 37 -17.03 -32.84 9.69
C LEU A 37 -17.84 -32.44 8.44
N PRO A 38 -17.58 -32.95 7.21
CA PRO A 38 -18.43 -32.67 6.05
C PRO A 38 -19.92 -33.01 6.25
N ALA A 39 -20.22 -34.01 7.08
CA ALA A 39 -21.58 -34.41 7.43
C ALA A 39 -22.09 -33.75 8.74
N GLY A 40 -21.37 -32.76 9.26
CA GLY A 40 -21.65 -32.12 10.54
C GLY A 40 -21.36 -32.96 11.77
N ARG A 41 -20.65 -34.08 11.61
CA ARG A 41 -20.20 -34.91 12.74
C ARG A 41 -18.98 -34.25 13.40
N GLY A 42 -18.38 -34.92 14.39
CA GLY A 42 -17.29 -34.36 15.20
C GLY A 42 -17.77 -33.47 16.35
N GLY A 43 -17.00 -33.46 17.44
CA GLY A 43 -17.22 -32.60 18.60
C GLY A 43 -16.27 -31.40 18.58
N GLY A 44 -16.61 -30.30 19.29
CA GLY A 44 -15.77 -29.10 19.36
C GLY A 44 -16.26 -27.89 18.56
N TRP A 45 -17.48 -27.94 18.03
CA TRP A 45 -18.13 -26.83 17.35
C TRP A 45 -18.53 -25.72 18.34
N GLU A 46 -18.04 -24.51 18.10
CA GLU A 46 -18.32 -23.31 18.90
C GLU A 46 -19.15 -22.31 18.09
N PRO A 47 -20.00 -21.46 18.70
CA PRO A 47 -20.69 -20.39 18.00
C PRO A 47 -19.73 -19.52 17.18
N ALA A 48 -20.11 -19.19 15.96
CA ALA A 48 -19.33 -18.37 15.05
C ALA A 48 -20.18 -17.27 14.43
N GLU A 49 -19.53 -16.14 14.14
CA GLU A 49 -20.12 -15.05 13.37
C GLU A 49 -19.70 -15.17 11.92
N VAL A 50 -20.65 -14.94 11.00
CA VAL A 50 -20.41 -14.86 9.56
C VAL A 50 -21.18 -13.64 9.03
N PRO A 51 -20.52 -12.62 8.46
CA PRO A 51 -19.07 -12.45 8.32
C PRO A 51 -18.29 -12.54 9.64
N GLY A 52 -17.13 -13.18 9.60
CA GLY A 52 -16.21 -13.28 10.72
C GLY A 52 -14.95 -14.05 10.31
N GLN A 53 -13.80 -13.39 10.33
CA GLN A 53 -12.52 -14.05 10.12
C GLN A 53 -11.90 -14.56 11.43
N ARG A 54 -10.79 -15.28 11.31
CA ARG A 54 -9.80 -15.54 12.36
C ARG A 54 -8.40 -15.32 11.79
N LEU A 55 -7.38 -15.44 12.62
CA LEU A 55 -5.99 -15.42 12.18
C LEU A 55 -5.44 -16.85 12.23
N ALA A 56 -4.94 -17.32 11.09
CA ALA A 56 -4.24 -18.58 10.94
C ALA A 56 -2.76 -18.40 11.34
N VAL A 57 -2.21 -19.42 12.00
CA VAL A 57 -0.80 -19.53 12.38
C VAL A 57 -0.26 -20.88 11.91
N ALA A 58 1.07 -21.04 11.90
CA ALA A 58 1.68 -22.33 11.60
C ALA A 58 1.09 -23.45 12.48
N GLY A 59 0.62 -24.53 11.85
CA GLY A 59 -0.07 -25.65 12.52
C GLY A 59 -1.57 -25.47 12.76
N ARG A 60 -2.14 -24.29 12.49
CA ARG A 60 -3.58 -24.00 12.64
C ARG A 60 -4.04 -23.09 11.49
N GLN A 61 -4.31 -23.72 10.35
CA GLN A 61 -4.51 -23.04 9.05
C GLN A 61 -5.88 -23.30 8.40
N ALA A 62 -6.70 -24.16 9.00
CA ALA A 62 -7.98 -24.60 8.47
C ALA A 62 -9.09 -24.41 9.50
N LEU A 63 -10.15 -23.72 9.09
CA LEU A 63 -11.29 -23.38 9.93
C LEU A 63 -12.58 -23.85 9.26
N TRP A 64 -13.24 -24.79 9.92
CA TRP A 64 -14.51 -25.35 9.49
C TRP A 64 -15.66 -24.52 10.01
N TYR A 65 -16.70 -24.38 9.20
CA TYR A 65 -17.96 -23.71 9.50
C TYR A 65 -19.12 -24.65 9.21
N ARG A 66 -20.19 -24.59 10.03
CA ARG A 66 -21.46 -25.24 9.72
C ARG A 66 -22.66 -24.36 10.04
N CYS A 67 -23.70 -24.49 9.23
CA CYS A 67 -24.98 -23.80 9.42
C CYS A 67 -26.12 -24.72 8.98
N ALA A 68 -27.16 -24.83 9.81
CA ALA A 68 -28.37 -25.55 9.49
C ALA A 68 -29.47 -24.59 9.01
N PHE A 69 -30.23 -24.98 7.98
CA PHE A 69 -31.34 -24.18 7.48
C PHE A 69 -32.45 -25.06 6.88
N ALA A 70 -33.70 -24.65 7.09
CA ALA A 70 -34.86 -25.31 6.48
C ALA A 70 -34.92 -25.03 4.97
N ARG A 71 -35.52 -25.96 4.22
CA ARG A 71 -35.79 -25.81 2.79
C ARG A 71 -36.52 -24.48 2.53
N PRO A 72 -36.00 -23.61 1.65
CA PRO A 72 -36.72 -22.41 1.25
C PRO A 72 -38.03 -22.74 0.54
N ASP A 73 -39.08 -21.97 0.83
CA ASP A 73 -40.34 -22.02 0.07
C ASP A 73 -40.20 -21.21 -1.23
N HIS A 74 -39.46 -21.80 -2.19
CA HIS A 74 -39.25 -21.23 -3.52
C HIS A 74 -39.36 -22.32 -4.57
N SER A 75 -40.07 -22.02 -5.67
CA SER A 75 -40.33 -22.98 -6.76
C SER A 75 -39.30 -22.93 -7.88
N GLY A 76 -38.46 -21.89 -7.91
CA GLY A 76 -37.40 -21.71 -8.91
C GLY A 76 -36.06 -22.32 -8.49
N ARG A 77 -34.98 -21.70 -8.95
CA ARG A 77 -33.60 -22.05 -8.56
C ARG A 77 -33.21 -21.39 -7.24
N VAL A 78 -32.47 -22.12 -6.43
CA VAL A 78 -31.86 -21.64 -5.19
C VAL A 78 -30.35 -21.72 -5.37
N LEU A 79 -29.69 -20.55 -5.46
CA LEU A 79 -28.25 -20.48 -5.54
C LEU A 79 -27.68 -20.21 -4.16
N LEU A 80 -26.67 -20.98 -3.77
CA LEU A 80 -25.82 -20.66 -2.62
C LEU A 80 -24.75 -19.68 -3.10
N ARG A 81 -24.72 -18.49 -2.50
CA ARG A 81 -23.71 -17.45 -2.73
C ARG A 81 -22.81 -17.32 -1.51
N ILE A 82 -21.49 -17.43 -1.70
CA ILE A 82 -20.49 -17.10 -0.70
C ILE A 82 -19.84 -15.80 -1.14
N GLY A 83 -20.04 -14.73 -0.38
CA GLY A 83 -19.57 -13.39 -0.75
C GLY A 83 -18.05 -13.20 -0.69
N GLY A 84 -17.32 -14.11 -0.05
CA GLY A 84 -15.89 -14.00 0.21
C GLY A 84 -15.41 -14.97 1.29
N ALA A 85 -14.41 -15.79 0.95
CA ALA A 85 -13.81 -16.79 1.83
C ALA A 85 -12.28 -16.72 1.70
N PHE A 86 -11.58 -16.55 2.82
CA PHE A 86 -10.12 -16.40 2.81
C PHE A 86 -9.44 -17.71 3.23
N LEU A 87 -8.54 -18.34 2.45
CA LEU A 87 -8.18 -18.08 1.05
C LEU A 87 -8.73 -19.16 0.10
N ALA A 88 -8.67 -20.42 0.51
CA ALA A 88 -9.25 -21.55 -0.20
C ALA A 88 -10.51 -22.01 0.55
N ALA A 89 -11.54 -22.42 -0.17
CA ALA A 89 -12.79 -22.89 0.40
C ALA A 89 -13.22 -24.21 -0.22
N ASN A 90 -13.59 -25.18 0.61
CA ASN A 90 -14.29 -26.40 0.22
C ASN A 90 -15.70 -26.39 0.80
N VAL A 91 -16.71 -26.74 0.01
CA VAL A 91 -18.12 -26.54 0.38
C VAL A 91 -18.91 -27.84 0.26
N TRP A 92 -19.63 -28.21 1.32
CA TRP A 92 -20.49 -29.38 1.35
C TRP A 92 -21.92 -29.01 1.73
N LEU A 93 -22.89 -29.69 1.13
CA LEU A 93 -24.29 -29.62 1.52
C LEU A 93 -24.78 -31.04 1.82
N ASN A 94 -25.33 -31.24 3.03
CA ASN A 94 -25.85 -32.52 3.48
C ASN A 94 -24.82 -33.66 3.36
N GLY A 95 -23.55 -33.38 3.64
CA GLY A 95 -22.45 -34.35 3.55
C GLY A 95 -21.90 -34.59 2.14
N ARG A 96 -22.48 -33.97 1.11
CA ARG A 96 -22.00 -34.07 -0.28
C ARG A 96 -21.14 -32.86 -0.63
N LEU A 97 -19.94 -33.11 -1.17
CA LEU A 97 -19.08 -32.05 -1.71
C LEU A 97 -19.78 -31.40 -2.91
N LEU A 98 -19.94 -30.08 -2.84
CA LEU A 98 -20.42 -29.25 -3.96
C LEU A 98 -19.26 -28.83 -4.86
N GLY A 99 -18.12 -28.46 -4.27
CA GLY A 99 -16.91 -28.07 -4.99
C GLY A 99 -16.01 -27.16 -4.14
N SER A 100 -15.11 -26.44 -4.81
CA SER A 100 -14.09 -25.60 -4.18
C SER A 100 -13.87 -24.26 -4.89
N HIS A 101 -13.28 -23.31 -4.16
CA HIS A 101 -12.85 -22.02 -4.67
C HIS A 101 -11.49 -21.62 -4.06
N TYR A 102 -10.63 -21.03 -4.87
CA TYR A 102 -9.34 -20.46 -4.50
C TYR A 102 -9.31 -18.98 -4.91
N GLY A 103 -9.04 -18.11 -3.94
CA GLY A 103 -9.13 -16.66 -4.09
C GLY A 103 -10.10 -16.10 -3.04
N TYR A 104 -9.81 -14.91 -2.53
CA TYR A 104 -10.54 -14.37 -1.37
C TYR A 104 -11.56 -13.28 -1.70
N PHE A 105 -11.36 -12.51 -2.78
CA PHE A 105 -12.15 -11.30 -3.05
C PHE A 105 -13.37 -11.53 -3.95
N ALA A 106 -13.34 -12.57 -4.79
CA ALA A 106 -14.40 -12.84 -5.74
C ALA A 106 -15.55 -13.63 -5.09
N PRO A 107 -16.81 -13.20 -5.26
CA PRO A 107 -17.95 -13.99 -4.83
C PRO A 107 -18.19 -15.20 -5.75
N PHE A 108 -18.47 -16.36 -5.14
CA PHE A 108 -18.68 -17.62 -5.84
C PHE A 108 -19.86 -18.39 -5.26
N GLY A 109 -20.27 -19.48 -5.91
CA GLY A 109 -21.41 -20.24 -5.43
C GLY A 109 -21.80 -21.49 -6.22
N PHE A 110 -22.99 -22.00 -5.92
CA PHE A 110 -23.50 -23.27 -6.44
C PHE A 110 -25.02 -23.23 -6.62
N ASP A 111 -25.54 -23.85 -7.69
CA ASP A 111 -26.97 -24.17 -7.75
C ASP A 111 -27.26 -25.38 -6.84
N ILE A 112 -27.91 -25.13 -5.70
CA ILE A 112 -28.20 -26.16 -4.71
C ILE A 112 -29.60 -26.76 -4.85
N THR A 113 -30.37 -26.36 -5.86
CA THR A 113 -31.80 -26.68 -5.99
C THR A 113 -32.08 -28.19 -5.91
N SER A 114 -31.30 -29.00 -6.62
CA SER A 114 -31.43 -30.46 -6.65
C SER A 114 -30.88 -31.18 -5.41
N HIS A 115 -30.22 -30.44 -4.51
CA HIS A 115 -29.56 -30.99 -3.32
C HIS A 115 -30.30 -30.68 -2.01
N LEU A 116 -31.36 -29.87 -2.09
CA LEU A 116 -32.15 -29.46 -0.92
C LEU A 116 -32.99 -30.63 -0.36
N ALA A 117 -32.79 -30.91 0.92
CA ALA A 117 -33.66 -31.73 1.77
C ALA A 117 -34.63 -30.84 2.57
N ALA A 118 -35.47 -31.43 3.43
CA ALA A 118 -36.40 -30.67 4.29
C ALA A 118 -35.63 -29.78 5.28
N ASP A 119 -34.61 -30.35 5.91
CA ASP A 119 -33.60 -29.67 6.71
C ASP A 119 -32.25 -29.86 6.04
N ASN A 120 -31.46 -28.79 5.98
CA ASN A 120 -30.19 -28.78 5.28
C ASN A 120 -29.06 -28.39 6.22
N LEU A 121 -27.90 -28.99 6.00
CA LEU A 121 -26.66 -28.63 6.67
C LEU A 121 -25.64 -28.20 5.62
N LEU A 122 -25.25 -26.94 5.68
CA LEU A 122 -24.13 -26.39 4.93
C LEU A 122 -22.87 -26.49 5.79
N VAL A 123 -21.79 -27.01 5.20
CA VAL A 123 -20.46 -27.04 5.81
C VAL A 123 -19.46 -26.37 4.86
N VAL A 124 -18.58 -25.53 5.39
CA VAL A 124 -17.52 -24.86 4.63
C VAL A 124 -16.20 -24.99 5.38
N CYS A 125 -15.15 -25.47 4.73
CA CYS A 125 -13.79 -25.44 5.27
C CYS A 125 -13.03 -24.33 4.56
N CYS A 126 -12.53 -23.35 5.33
CA CYS A 126 -11.66 -22.30 4.82
C CYS A 126 -10.21 -22.60 5.23
N GLU A 127 -9.29 -22.56 4.27
CA GLU A 127 -7.86 -22.77 4.49
C GLU A 127 -7.04 -21.56 4.05
N ALA A 128 -6.10 -21.14 4.91
CA ALA A 128 -5.15 -20.09 4.60
C ALA A 128 -3.74 -20.54 5.01
N PRO A 129 -2.86 -20.83 4.02
CA PRO A 129 -1.51 -21.26 4.30
C PRO A 129 -0.67 -20.12 4.88
N VAL A 130 0.18 -20.46 5.86
CA VAL A 130 1.10 -19.52 6.52
C VAL A 130 2.49 -19.81 5.99
N GLU A 131 2.94 -18.97 5.06
CA GLU A 131 4.24 -19.10 4.39
C GLU A 131 5.32 -18.37 5.20
N THR A 132 6.44 -19.04 5.46
CA THR A 132 7.57 -18.50 6.25
C THR A 132 8.84 -18.26 5.45
N ASP A 133 8.81 -18.56 4.15
CA ASP A 133 9.89 -18.25 3.22
C ASP A 133 9.33 -17.28 2.17
N LEU A 134 9.37 -15.99 2.48
CA LEU A 134 8.63 -14.96 1.74
C LEU A 134 9.11 -14.80 0.30
N VAL A 135 10.37 -15.11 -0.02
CA VAL A 135 10.84 -15.05 -1.42
C VAL A 135 10.32 -16.22 -2.25
N ARG A 136 9.97 -17.34 -1.61
CA ARG A 136 9.44 -18.55 -2.26
C ARG A 136 7.91 -18.68 -2.15
N LYS A 137 7.24 -17.68 -1.58
CA LYS A 137 5.78 -17.70 -1.40
C LYS A 137 5.08 -17.86 -2.76
N ARG A 138 3.94 -18.53 -2.77
CA ARG A 138 3.20 -18.91 -3.98
C ARG A 138 1.71 -18.57 -3.92
N HIS A 139 1.19 -18.23 -2.75
CA HIS A 139 -0.23 -17.93 -2.59
C HIS A 139 -0.53 -16.44 -2.82
N VAL A 140 -1.58 -16.15 -3.58
CA VAL A 140 -1.96 -14.78 -3.97
C VAL A 140 -2.76 -14.14 -2.83
N MET A 141 -2.06 -13.54 -1.87
CA MET A 141 -2.66 -12.86 -0.72
C MET A 141 -2.22 -11.39 -0.58
N GLY A 142 -1.35 -10.92 -1.49
CA GLY A 142 -0.79 -9.57 -1.47
C GLY A 142 -0.16 -9.22 -0.13
N LEU A 143 -0.60 -8.09 0.45
CA LEU A 143 -0.11 -7.63 1.76
C LEU A 143 -0.38 -8.61 2.92
N PHE A 144 -1.28 -9.59 2.74
CA PHE A 144 -1.59 -10.58 3.77
C PHE A 144 -0.68 -11.80 3.78
N ASN A 145 0.36 -11.86 2.98
CA ASN A 145 1.43 -12.84 3.18
C ASN A 145 2.82 -12.25 2.96
N ASP A 146 2.95 -10.93 3.12
CA ASP A 146 4.23 -10.21 3.08
C ASP A 146 4.29 -9.10 4.12
N GLY A 147 5.48 -8.54 4.39
CA GLY A 147 5.71 -7.68 5.53
C GLY A 147 5.47 -6.17 5.34
N ASP A 148 5.26 -5.68 4.12
CA ASP A 148 5.30 -4.23 3.84
C ASP A 148 4.17 -3.41 4.52
N SER A 149 3.08 -4.09 4.90
CA SER A 149 1.93 -3.52 5.63
C SER A 149 1.54 -4.37 6.86
N ARG A 150 2.52 -5.09 7.45
CA ARG A 150 2.28 -6.05 8.53
C ARG A 150 3.00 -5.73 9.84
N PRO A 151 2.56 -6.38 10.94
CA PRO A 151 3.17 -6.28 12.28
C PRO A 151 4.62 -6.79 12.40
N TYR A 152 5.48 -6.67 11.40
CA TYR A 152 6.88 -7.09 11.56
C TYR A 152 7.79 -6.24 10.68
N PRO A 153 8.85 -5.61 11.22
CA PRO A 153 9.94 -5.17 10.37
C PRO A 153 10.62 -6.41 9.75
N PRO A 154 11.22 -6.27 8.55
CA PRO A 154 12.01 -7.34 7.95
C PRO A 154 13.10 -7.95 8.85
N THR A 155 13.58 -7.22 9.85
CA THR A 155 14.58 -7.67 10.83
C THR A 155 14.02 -8.63 11.88
N ALA A 156 12.70 -8.67 12.07
CA ALA A 156 12.04 -9.46 13.12
C ALA A 156 11.28 -10.69 12.61
N TYR A 157 11.22 -10.90 11.28
CA TYR A 157 10.49 -12.01 10.67
C TYR A 157 10.79 -13.36 11.34
N PHE A 158 9.72 -14.07 11.72
CA PHE A 158 9.74 -15.43 12.30
C PHE A 158 10.60 -15.61 13.55
N SER A 159 10.94 -14.51 14.24
CA SER A 159 11.97 -14.52 15.27
C SER A 159 11.51 -13.97 16.62
N LEU A 160 10.29 -13.42 16.68
CA LEU A 160 9.70 -12.89 17.89
C LEU A 160 9.15 -14.03 18.76
N PRO A 161 9.18 -13.87 20.11
CA PRO A 161 8.63 -14.85 21.03
C PRO A 161 7.10 -14.83 21.03
N GLU A 162 6.49 -15.85 21.63
CA GLU A 162 5.07 -15.81 22.00
C GLU A 162 4.73 -14.54 22.79
N PRO A 163 3.57 -13.89 22.54
CA PRO A 163 2.50 -14.29 21.60
C PRO A 163 2.66 -13.79 20.15
N TYR A 164 3.80 -13.20 19.79
CA TYR A 164 4.01 -12.47 18.54
C TYR A 164 4.38 -13.39 17.36
N ARG A 165 3.37 -14.07 16.79
CA ARG A 165 3.56 -15.05 15.70
C ARG A 165 3.15 -14.48 14.35
N TRP A 166 3.76 -14.96 13.26
CA TRP A 166 3.33 -14.65 11.89
C TRP A 166 1.93 -15.21 11.61
N GLU A 167 1.01 -14.32 11.20
CA GLU A 167 -0.42 -14.59 11.11
C GLU A 167 -1.00 -14.18 9.76
N VAL A 168 -1.97 -14.93 9.22
CA VAL A 168 -2.72 -14.57 8.01
C VAL A 168 -4.22 -14.66 8.25
N PRO A 169 -5.07 -13.86 7.58
CA PRO A 169 -6.51 -13.99 7.70
C PRO A 169 -7.00 -15.37 7.24
N VAL A 170 -8.06 -15.88 7.86
CA VAL A 170 -8.76 -17.09 7.41
C VAL A 170 -10.24 -17.01 7.75
N GLY A 171 -11.11 -17.53 6.88
CA GLY A 171 -12.54 -17.69 7.15
C GLY A 171 -13.47 -16.93 6.24
N LEU A 172 -14.77 -17.00 6.56
CA LEU A 172 -15.87 -16.40 5.80
C LEU A 172 -16.00 -14.92 6.17
N TRP A 173 -15.41 -14.05 5.36
CA TRP A 173 -15.29 -12.62 5.66
C TRP A 173 -16.40 -11.76 5.03
N ARG A 174 -17.31 -12.41 4.30
CA ARG A 174 -18.51 -11.82 3.71
C ARG A 174 -19.73 -12.73 3.94
N PRO A 175 -20.96 -12.21 3.76
CA PRO A 175 -22.16 -12.99 4.00
C PRO A 175 -22.23 -14.24 3.12
N VAL A 176 -22.85 -15.29 3.66
CA VAL A 176 -23.28 -16.46 2.90
C VAL A 176 -24.79 -16.38 2.74
N GLU A 177 -25.27 -16.43 1.51
CA GLU A 177 -26.64 -16.10 1.14
C GLU A 177 -27.26 -17.17 0.24
N LEU A 178 -28.59 -17.27 0.30
CA LEU A 178 -29.41 -17.98 -0.67
C LEU A 178 -30.07 -16.95 -1.59
N GLU A 179 -29.77 -17.05 -2.88
CA GLU A 179 -30.37 -16.24 -3.94
C GLU A 179 -31.52 -17.01 -4.62
N TYR A 180 -32.70 -16.41 -4.68
CA TYR A 180 -33.88 -17.01 -5.29
C TYR A 180 -34.06 -16.51 -6.73
N ALA A 181 -33.81 -17.41 -7.68
CA ALA A 181 -33.80 -17.14 -9.11
C ALA A 181 -34.81 -18.02 -9.88
N GLY A 182 -35.07 -17.69 -11.14
CA GLY A 182 -35.71 -18.59 -12.11
C GLY A 182 -34.70 -19.46 -12.85
N SER A 183 -35.07 -19.96 -14.03
CA SER A 183 -34.25 -20.88 -14.83
C SER A 183 -33.06 -20.24 -15.52
N VAL A 184 -33.08 -18.92 -15.78
CA VAL A 184 -32.01 -18.20 -16.48
C VAL A 184 -31.43 -17.13 -15.58
N VAL A 185 -30.10 -17.15 -15.39
CA VAL A 185 -29.36 -16.22 -14.53
C VAL A 185 -28.44 -15.33 -15.35
N LEU A 186 -27.92 -14.28 -14.73
CA LEU A 186 -27.02 -13.33 -15.35
C LEU A 186 -25.61 -13.54 -14.77
N ASP A 187 -24.71 -14.12 -15.56
CA ASP A 187 -23.32 -14.36 -15.15
C ASP A 187 -22.50 -13.06 -15.20
N CYS A 188 -22.84 -12.18 -16.15
CA CYS A 188 -22.05 -11.00 -16.46
C CYS A 188 -22.96 -9.88 -16.97
N LEU A 189 -22.74 -8.68 -16.47
CA LEU A 189 -23.32 -7.43 -16.94
C LEU A 189 -22.19 -6.44 -17.11
N ARG A 190 -21.79 -6.19 -18.35
CA ARG A 190 -20.71 -5.28 -18.69
C ARG A 190 -21.29 -4.00 -19.27
N LEU A 191 -21.01 -2.88 -18.60
CA LEU A 191 -21.43 -1.55 -19.00
C LEU A 191 -20.21 -0.83 -19.58
N LYS A 192 -20.26 -0.41 -20.84
CA LYS A 192 -19.17 0.28 -21.54
C LYS A 192 -19.61 1.72 -21.88
N PRO A 193 -19.66 2.62 -20.89
CA PRO A 193 -20.00 4.02 -21.14
C PRO A 193 -18.83 4.73 -21.84
N ARG A 194 -19.13 5.50 -22.88
CA ARG A 194 -18.19 6.39 -23.56
C ARG A 194 -18.84 7.73 -23.88
N LEU A 195 -18.07 8.81 -23.83
CA LEU A 195 -18.51 10.14 -24.23
C LEU A 195 -18.02 10.45 -25.65
N GLU A 196 -18.91 10.98 -26.48
CA GLU A 196 -18.60 11.58 -27.77
C GLU A 196 -18.71 13.12 -27.69
N ALA A 197 -18.32 13.79 -28.78
CA ALA A 197 -18.43 15.24 -28.90
C ALA A 197 -19.90 15.71 -28.72
N GLY A 198 -20.06 16.88 -28.08
CA GLY A 198 -21.39 17.44 -27.81
C GLY A 198 -22.14 16.76 -26.65
N ASP A 199 -21.42 16.14 -25.72
CA ASP A 199 -21.95 15.49 -24.51
C ASP A 199 -22.94 14.37 -24.84
N VAL A 200 -22.69 13.65 -25.93
CA VAL A 200 -23.46 12.46 -26.29
C VAL A 200 -22.82 11.25 -25.63
N GLY A 201 -23.51 10.64 -24.68
CA GLY A 201 -23.10 9.39 -24.05
C GLY A 201 -23.52 8.21 -24.91
N ILE A 202 -22.61 7.28 -25.18
CA ILE A 202 -22.93 5.98 -25.79
C ILE A 202 -22.70 4.90 -24.73
N LEU A 203 -23.73 4.14 -24.42
CA LEU A 203 -23.63 2.99 -23.54
C LEU A 203 -23.79 1.72 -24.37
N GLU A 204 -22.73 0.93 -24.45
CA GLU A 204 -22.81 -0.45 -24.91
C GLU A 204 -22.96 -1.37 -23.70
N VAL A 205 -23.94 -2.28 -23.76
CA VAL A 205 -24.20 -3.25 -22.71
C VAL A 205 -24.03 -4.64 -23.27
N GLU A 206 -23.28 -5.48 -22.56
CA GLU A 206 -23.09 -6.89 -22.87
C GLU A 206 -23.51 -7.71 -21.64
N ALA A 207 -24.50 -8.58 -21.83
CA ALA A 207 -25.10 -9.39 -20.77
C ALA A 207 -24.95 -10.87 -21.12
N ARG A 208 -24.23 -11.64 -20.31
CA ARG A 208 -24.09 -13.10 -20.50
C ARG A 208 -25.11 -13.82 -19.65
N LEU A 209 -26.08 -14.45 -20.30
CA LEU A 209 -27.14 -15.23 -19.69
C LEU A 209 -26.73 -16.70 -19.62
N ARG A 210 -27.02 -17.36 -18.50
CA ARG A 210 -26.82 -18.81 -18.33
C ARG A 210 -28.15 -19.49 -18.05
N ASN A 211 -28.44 -20.57 -18.77
CA ASN A 211 -29.60 -21.40 -18.51
C ASN A 211 -29.24 -22.55 -17.55
N LEU A 212 -29.80 -22.52 -16.35
CA LEU A 212 -29.62 -23.56 -15.32
C LEU A 212 -30.63 -24.71 -15.46
N ASP A 213 -31.51 -24.67 -16.46
CA ASP A 213 -32.41 -25.76 -16.82
C ASP A 213 -31.85 -26.57 -18.00
N GLY A 214 -32.24 -27.85 -18.08
CA GLY A 214 -31.86 -28.72 -19.19
C GLY A 214 -32.69 -28.49 -20.46
N ARG A 215 -33.78 -27.74 -20.36
CA ARG A 215 -34.64 -27.37 -21.50
C ARG A 215 -34.22 -26.04 -22.09
N ASP A 216 -34.46 -25.87 -23.38
CA ASP A 216 -34.29 -24.58 -24.06
C ASP A 216 -35.24 -23.53 -23.48
N MET A 217 -34.68 -22.36 -23.17
CA MET A 217 -35.43 -21.23 -22.63
C MET A 217 -35.48 -20.11 -23.65
N VAL A 218 -36.67 -19.55 -23.84
CA VAL A 218 -36.91 -18.31 -24.59
C VAL A 218 -37.43 -17.28 -23.60
N GLY A 219 -36.98 -16.05 -23.75
CA GLY A 219 -37.32 -15.00 -22.81
C GLY A 219 -36.98 -13.63 -23.33
N GLU A 220 -37.10 -12.64 -22.45
CA GLU A 220 -36.81 -11.25 -22.72
C GLU A 220 -35.80 -10.73 -21.69
N MET A 221 -34.73 -10.11 -22.16
CA MET A 221 -33.83 -9.31 -21.33
C MET A 221 -34.28 -7.85 -21.43
N GLN A 222 -34.64 -7.26 -20.29
CA GLN A 222 -34.99 -5.85 -20.18
C GLN A 222 -33.89 -5.08 -19.47
N LEU A 223 -33.58 -3.89 -19.97
CA LEU A 223 -32.63 -2.95 -19.40
C LEU A 223 -33.34 -1.61 -19.17
N GLU A 224 -33.41 -1.19 -17.92
CA GLU A 224 -33.91 0.13 -17.53
C GLU A 224 -32.76 1.01 -17.06
N LEU A 225 -32.64 2.22 -17.63
CA LEU A 225 -31.63 3.21 -17.26
C LEU A 225 -32.27 4.40 -16.53
N GLN A 226 -31.67 4.78 -15.41
CA GLN A 226 -32.09 5.88 -14.54
C GLN A 226 -30.90 6.82 -14.30
N GLY A 227 -31.14 8.13 -14.19
CA GLY A 227 -30.13 9.13 -13.84
C GLY A 227 -30.21 9.56 -12.38
N GLY A 228 -29.05 9.73 -11.72
CA GLY A 228 -28.95 10.23 -10.36
C GLY A 228 -29.41 9.25 -9.27
N ALA A 229 -29.00 9.52 -8.03
CA ALA A 229 -29.30 8.66 -6.87
C ALA A 229 -30.81 8.57 -6.55
N THR A 230 -31.59 9.58 -6.93
CA THR A 230 -33.04 9.68 -6.69
C THR A 230 -33.89 9.13 -7.84
N GLY A 231 -33.28 8.59 -8.91
CA GLY A 231 -34.02 8.00 -10.03
C GLY A 231 -34.74 9.03 -10.89
N GLU A 232 -34.09 10.16 -11.17
CA GLU A 232 -34.56 11.07 -12.21
C GLU A 232 -34.54 10.32 -13.55
N GLY A 233 -35.65 10.33 -14.27
CA GLY A 233 -35.69 9.76 -15.61
C GLY A 233 -34.76 10.49 -16.60
N LEU A 234 -34.45 9.84 -17.71
CA LEU A 234 -33.57 10.38 -18.73
C LEU A 234 -34.41 11.11 -19.78
N SER A 235 -33.92 12.23 -20.30
CA SER A 235 -34.54 12.89 -21.46
C SER A 235 -34.54 11.90 -22.64
N PRO A 236 -35.69 11.61 -23.27
CA PRO A 236 -35.75 10.63 -24.34
C PRO A 236 -34.93 11.09 -25.56
N ALA A 237 -34.24 10.14 -26.19
CA ALA A 237 -33.60 10.36 -27.48
C ALA A 237 -34.66 10.68 -28.55
N VAL A 238 -34.49 11.80 -29.26
CA VAL A 238 -35.28 12.11 -30.46
C VAL A 238 -34.76 11.21 -31.58
N ALA A 239 -35.54 10.20 -31.97
CA ALA A 239 -35.32 9.52 -33.25
C ALA A 239 -35.39 10.56 -34.36
N GLN A 240 -34.40 10.56 -35.27
CA GLN A 240 -34.29 11.55 -36.36
C GLN A 240 -35.64 11.73 -37.07
N GLY A 241 -36.22 12.94 -36.97
CA GLY A 241 -37.41 13.35 -37.73
C GLY A 241 -38.74 13.52 -36.97
N GLY A 242 -38.79 13.32 -35.65
CA GLY A 242 -40.03 13.50 -34.86
C GLY A 242 -40.08 14.80 -34.03
N VAL A 243 -41.23 15.49 -34.02
CA VAL A 243 -41.54 16.66 -33.18
C VAL A 243 -41.30 16.32 -31.69
N PRO A 244 -40.66 17.20 -30.89
CA PRO A 244 -40.45 16.93 -29.47
C PRO A 244 -41.79 16.83 -28.73
N PRO A 245 -42.03 15.80 -27.91
CA PRO A 245 -43.21 15.76 -27.06
C PRO A 245 -43.05 16.79 -25.95
N SER A 246 -43.77 17.89 -26.05
CA SER A 246 -44.02 18.79 -24.92
C SER A 246 -44.87 18.05 -23.88
N THR A 247 -44.47 18.11 -22.60
CA THR A 247 -45.24 17.75 -21.36
C THR A 247 -45.05 16.38 -20.69
N GLY A 248 -43.90 15.70 -20.86
CA GLY A 248 -43.54 14.55 -20.02
C GLY A 248 -42.35 14.86 -19.12
N GLY A 249 -42.50 14.76 -17.80
CA GLY A 249 -41.34 14.75 -16.89
C GLY A 249 -40.35 13.61 -17.22
N PRO A 250 -39.14 13.63 -16.64
CA PRO A 250 -38.11 12.65 -16.94
C PRO A 250 -38.62 11.21 -16.73
N ARG A 251 -38.50 10.34 -17.75
CA ARG A 251 -38.90 8.92 -17.69
C ARG A 251 -37.69 8.00 -17.82
N PRO A 252 -37.64 6.84 -17.14
CA PRO A 252 -36.55 5.91 -17.30
C PRO A 252 -36.52 5.35 -18.73
N LEU A 253 -35.31 5.22 -19.30
CA LEU A 253 -35.13 4.67 -20.64
C LEU A 253 -35.17 3.15 -20.56
N ARG A 254 -36.07 2.51 -21.32
CA ARG A 254 -36.25 1.05 -21.31
C ARG A 254 -35.91 0.46 -22.66
N LEU A 255 -35.08 -0.58 -22.64
CA LEU A 255 -34.71 -1.38 -23.79
C LEU A 255 -35.07 -2.83 -23.50
N SER A 256 -35.46 -3.57 -24.53
CA SER A 256 -35.66 -5.00 -24.38
C SER A 256 -35.20 -5.77 -25.62
N ARG A 257 -34.79 -7.02 -25.38
CA ARG A 257 -34.41 -7.97 -26.43
C ARG A 257 -34.84 -9.37 -26.06
N GLU A 258 -35.41 -10.06 -27.02
CA GLU A 258 -35.65 -11.49 -26.91
C GLU A 258 -34.34 -12.27 -26.97
N TYR A 259 -34.29 -13.40 -26.27
CA TYR A 259 -33.17 -14.32 -26.27
C TYR A 259 -33.66 -15.76 -26.36
N ARG A 260 -32.75 -16.67 -26.74
CA ARG A 260 -32.97 -18.11 -26.73
C ARG A 260 -31.69 -18.79 -26.25
N VAL A 261 -31.70 -19.28 -25.01
CA VAL A 261 -30.56 -20.00 -24.43
C VAL A 261 -30.88 -21.48 -24.38
N PRO A 262 -30.13 -22.34 -25.09
CA PRO A 262 -30.30 -23.78 -24.97
C PRO A 262 -30.06 -24.28 -23.54
N GLY A 263 -30.59 -25.46 -23.22
CA GLY A 263 -30.41 -26.06 -21.90
C GLY A 263 -28.93 -26.18 -21.49
N GLY A 264 -28.57 -25.71 -20.30
CA GLY A 264 -27.21 -25.77 -19.74
C GLY A 264 -26.15 -24.90 -20.43
N LEU A 265 -26.52 -24.10 -21.45
CA LEU A 265 -25.60 -23.25 -22.19
C LEU A 265 -25.70 -21.78 -21.78
N GLU A 266 -24.81 -20.98 -22.36
CA GLU A 266 -24.75 -19.53 -22.19
C GLU A 266 -25.12 -18.82 -23.50
N GLN A 267 -25.67 -17.60 -23.39
CA GLN A 267 -25.89 -16.70 -24.52
C GLN A 267 -25.56 -15.26 -24.13
N THR A 268 -24.85 -14.54 -24.99
CA THR A 268 -24.62 -13.10 -24.84
C THR A 268 -25.71 -12.30 -25.54
N VAL A 269 -26.32 -11.37 -24.82
CA VAL A 269 -27.25 -10.35 -25.33
C VAL A 269 -26.55 -8.99 -25.28
N ALA A 270 -26.69 -8.20 -26.35
CA ALA A 270 -26.07 -6.88 -26.44
C ALA A 270 -27.09 -5.77 -26.70
N PHE A 271 -26.88 -4.62 -26.05
CA PHE A 271 -27.59 -3.37 -26.28
C PHE A 271 -26.58 -2.28 -26.66
N SER A 272 -27.02 -1.31 -27.46
CA SER A 272 -26.29 -0.06 -27.66
C SER A 272 -27.31 1.07 -27.62
N VAL A 273 -27.01 2.10 -26.84
CA VAL A 273 -27.93 3.22 -26.63
C VAL A 273 -27.18 4.53 -26.55
N SER A 274 -27.76 5.55 -27.17
CA SER A 274 -27.28 6.93 -27.11
C SER A 274 -28.11 7.73 -26.10
N ILE A 275 -27.41 8.45 -25.24
CA ILE A 275 -27.96 9.32 -24.20
C ILE A 275 -27.54 10.75 -24.55
N PRO A 276 -28.45 11.59 -25.08
CA PRO A 276 -28.13 12.98 -25.37
C PRO A 276 -27.90 13.74 -24.07
N GLN A 277 -26.94 14.69 -24.09
CA GLN A 277 -26.60 15.50 -22.92
C GLN A 277 -26.25 14.65 -21.69
N ALA A 278 -25.48 13.59 -21.91
CA ALA A 278 -25.02 12.72 -20.86
C ALA A 278 -24.16 13.51 -19.86
N ARG A 279 -24.62 13.58 -18.62
CA ARG A 279 -23.86 14.09 -17.49
C ARG A 279 -22.66 13.19 -17.22
N ARG A 280 -21.51 13.82 -16.96
CA ARG A 280 -20.23 13.16 -16.74
C ARG A 280 -20.09 12.71 -15.29
N TRP A 281 -19.42 11.59 -15.07
CA TRP A 281 -18.78 11.32 -13.80
C TRP A 281 -17.44 12.07 -13.76
N SER A 282 -17.23 12.88 -12.73
CA SER A 282 -16.03 13.71 -12.57
C SER A 282 -15.36 13.40 -11.23
N PRO A 283 -14.02 13.45 -11.15
CA PRO A 283 -13.34 13.55 -9.86
C PRO A 283 -13.89 14.72 -9.06
N TRP A 284 -13.99 14.58 -7.73
CA TRP A 284 -14.70 15.54 -6.87
C TRP A 284 -14.22 16.98 -7.00
N ARG A 285 -12.92 17.18 -7.25
CA ARG A 285 -12.33 18.51 -7.44
C ARG A 285 -12.80 19.22 -8.72
N LEU A 286 -13.22 18.48 -9.75
CA LEU A 286 -13.67 19.05 -11.03
C LEU A 286 -15.17 19.29 -11.11
N GLY A 287 -15.95 18.58 -10.29
CA GLY A 287 -17.39 18.74 -10.28
C GLY A 287 -18.10 17.52 -9.72
N GLU A 288 -19.39 17.46 -9.99
CA GLU A 288 -20.27 16.42 -9.47
C GLU A 288 -19.94 15.03 -10.08
N PRO A 289 -19.74 13.99 -9.27
CA PRO A 289 -19.54 12.61 -9.72
C PRO A 289 -20.87 11.97 -10.13
N PHE A 290 -21.48 12.40 -11.24
CA PHE A 290 -22.80 11.92 -11.63
C PHE A 290 -22.80 10.44 -12.02
N LEU A 291 -23.71 9.67 -11.41
CA LEU A 291 -23.90 8.24 -11.66
C LEU A 291 -25.27 7.95 -12.27
N TYR A 292 -25.29 6.92 -13.10
CA TYR A 292 -26.49 6.30 -13.66
C TYR A 292 -26.67 4.93 -13.04
N ARG A 293 -27.92 4.47 -13.01
CA ARG A 293 -28.27 3.12 -12.58
C ARG A 293 -28.83 2.32 -13.74
N ALA A 294 -28.25 1.15 -13.99
CA ALA A 294 -28.74 0.12 -14.89
C ALA A 294 -29.46 -0.97 -14.10
N VAL A 295 -30.75 -1.15 -14.36
CA VAL A 295 -31.58 -2.23 -13.82
C VAL A 295 -31.81 -3.26 -14.92
N ALA A 296 -31.11 -4.38 -14.82
CA ALA A 296 -31.21 -5.52 -15.72
C ALA A 296 -32.22 -6.53 -15.18
N ARG A 297 -33.17 -6.96 -16.00
CA ARG A 297 -34.17 -7.99 -15.67
C ARG A 297 -34.20 -9.05 -16.75
N VAL A 298 -34.08 -10.30 -16.35
CA VAL A 298 -34.20 -11.45 -17.25
C VAL A 298 -35.58 -12.06 -17.01
N LEU A 299 -36.42 -12.15 -18.04
CA LEU A 299 -37.75 -12.72 -17.96
C LEU A 299 -37.83 -14.03 -18.76
N VAL A 300 -38.45 -15.04 -18.17
CA VAL A 300 -38.82 -16.31 -18.83
C VAL A 300 -40.32 -16.47 -18.73
N ASP A 301 -41.01 -16.67 -19.86
CA ASP A 301 -42.48 -16.75 -19.92
C ASP A 301 -43.20 -15.58 -19.21
N GLY A 302 -42.63 -14.37 -19.35
CA GLY A 302 -43.15 -13.15 -18.73
C GLY A 302 -42.95 -13.03 -17.21
N ARG A 303 -42.22 -13.97 -16.58
CA ARG A 303 -41.87 -13.93 -15.15
C ARG A 303 -40.40 -13.58 -14.96
N GLU A 304 -40.10 -12.74 -13.97
CA GLU A 304 -38.73 -12.31 -13.67
C GLU A 304 -37.92 -13.47 -13.08
N SER A 305 -36.92 -13.92 -13.84
CA SER A 305 -35.97 -14.95 -13.45
C SER A 305 -34.88 -14.39 -12.54
N VAL A 306 -34.27 -13.27 -12.93
CA VAL A 306 -33.32 -12.53 -12.09
C VAL A 306 -33.44 -11.02 -12.30
N ARG A 307 -32.98 -10.27 -11.29
CA ARG A 307 -32.80 -8.82 -11.35
C ARG A 307 -31.41 -8.47 -10.83
N VAL A 308 -30.71 -7.63 -11.58
CA VAL A 308 -29.39 -7.08 -11.21
C VAL A 308 -29.43 -5.55 -11.31
N ASN A 309 -28.82 -4.89 -10.33
CA ASN A 309 -28.63 -3.44 -10.33
C ASN A 309 -27.14 -3.15 -10.39
N GLN A 310 -26.74 -2.24 -11.27
CA GLN A 310 -25.37 -1.78 -11.40
C GLN A 310 -25.36 -0.27 -11.59
N GLU A 311 -24.44 0.41 -10.91
CA GLU A 311 -24.16 1.81 -11.14
C GLU A 311 -23.04 1.96 -12.18
N PHE A 312 -23.06 3.04 -12.94
CA PHE A 312 -22.01 3.37 -13.90
C PHE A 312 -21.93 4.88 -14.12
N GLY A 313 -20.80 5.35 -14.65
CA GLY A 313 -20.58 6.76 -14.97
C GLY A 313 -19.94 6.96 -16.34
N PHE A 314 -20.33 8.02 -17.03
CA PHE A 314 -19.63 8.48 -18.23
C PHE A 314 -18.42 9.33 -17.81
N ARG A 315 -17.25 8.71 -17.67
CA ARG A 315 -16.04 9.41 -17.23
C ARG A 315 -15.28 10.06 -18.39
N ASP A 316 -14.70 11.22 -18.10
CA ASP A 316 -13.67 11.86 -18.91
C ASP A 316 -12.41 11.97 -18.05
N LEU A 317 -11.77 10.82 -17.81
CA LEU A 317 -10.53 10.66 -17.04
C LEU A 317 -9.59 9.77 -17.84
N GLU A 318 -8.40 10.27 -18.09
CA GLU A 318 -7.37 9.63 -18.88
C GLU A 318 -6.04 9.63 -18.13
N ILE A 319 -5.50 8.45 -17.87
CA ILE A 319 -4.14 8.26 -17.35
C ILE A 319 -3.35 7.54 -18.45
N ARG A 320 -2.19 8.08 -18.81
CA ARG A 320 -1.28 7.45 -19.78
C ARG A 320 0.12 7.34 -19.18
N PRO A 321 0.47 6.17 -18.61
CA PRO A 321 1.84 5.88 -18.23
C PRO A 321 2.66 5.54 -19.47
N ARG A 322 3.82 6.19 -19.66
CA ARG A 322 4.76 5.87 -20.73
C ARG A 322 6.21 5.98 -20.24
N PRO A 323 7.16 5.27 -20.87
CA PRO A 323 8.59 5.36 -20.50
C PRO A 323 9.14 6.78 -20.57
N GLU A 324 8.67 7.60 -21.52
CA GLU A 324 9.08 9.01 -21.67
C GLU A 324 8.44 9.97 -20.66
N GLY A 325 7.44 9.52 -19.89
CA GLY A 325 6.73 10.33 -18.91
C GLY A 325 5.25 10.02 -18.81
N TRP A 326 4.63 10.59 -17.80
CA TRP A 326 3.21 10.41 -17.51
C TRP A 326 2.38 11.55 -18.09
N THR A 327 1.11 11.28 -18.38
CA THR A 327 0.11 12.34 -18.56
C THR A 327 -1.18 11.92 -17.90
N VAL A 328 -1.81 12.84 -17.18
CA VAL A 328 -3.12 12.64 -16.55
C VAL A 328 -4.02 13.79 -16.94
N ARG A 329 -5.20 13.47 -17.47
CA ARG A 329 -6.20 14.45 -17.88
C ARG A 329 -7.55 14.09 -17.31
N ALA A 330 -8.28 15.10 -16.86
CA ALA A 330 -9.66 14.95 -16.43
C ALA A 330 -10.47 16.15 -16.94
N GLY A 331 -11.68 15.90 -17.45
CA GLY A 331 -12.48 16.93 -18.13
C GLY A 331 -11.76 17.56 -19.33
N GLY A 332 -10.92 16.79 -20.03
CA GLY A 332 -10.08 17.27 -21.13
C GLY A 332 -8.90 18.18 -20.74
N GLN A 333 -8.63 18.43 -19.47
CA GLN A 333 -7.50 19.28 -19.02
C GLN A 333 -6.44 18.49 -18.24
N PRO A 334 -5.15 18.89 -18.28
CA PRO A 334 -4.12 18.37 -17.40
C PRO A 334 -4.56 18.38 -15.92
N PHE A 335 -4.28 17.30 -15.19
CA PHE A 335 -4.75 17.12 -13.82
C PHE A 335 -3.68 16.43 -12.97
N PHE A 336 -3.11 17.13 -11.99
CA PHE A 336 -2.15 16.55 -11.06
C PHE A 336 -2.89 15.70 -10.01
N LEU A 337 -2.55 14.42 -9.88
CA LEU A 337 -3.20 13.53 -8.90
C LEU A 337 -2.56 13.66 -7.52
N ARG A 338 -3.29 14.25 -6.58
CA ARG A 338 -2.94 14.21 -5.15
C ARG A 338 -3.51 12.93 -4.56
N GLY A 339 -2.70 12.09 -3.93
CA GLY A 339 -3.22 10.83 -3.41
C GLY A 339 -2.51 10.29 -2.19
N ALA A 340 -2.98 9.13 -1.75
CA ALA A 340 -2.34 8.31 -0.75
C ALA A 340 -2.56 6.82 -1.07
N ASN A 341 -1.66 5.98 -0.56
CA ASN A 341 -1.88 4.53 -0.51
C ASN A 341 -2.89 4.22 0.59
N TYR A 342 -3.69 3.19 0.37
CA TYR A 342 -4.70 2.71 1.29
C TYR A 342 -4.55 1.20 1.48
N ALA A 343 -4.09 0.81 2.67
CA ALA A 343 -4.08 -0.57 3.14
C ALA A 343 -5.20 -0.75 4.19
N PRO A 344 -6.12 -1.71 4.00
CA PRO A 344 -7.23 -1.91 4.94
C PRO A 344 -6.81 -2.63 6.22
N ASP A 345 -7.75 -2.72 7.17
CA ASP A 345 -7.60 -3.57 8.35
C ASP A 345 -7.16 -5.00 7.95
N LEU A 346 -6.21 -5.58 8.70
CA LEU A 346 -5.75 -6.97 8.55
C LEU A 346 -6.94 -7.96 8.54
N ARG A 347 -8.05 -7.57 9.16
CA ARG A 347 -9.32 -8.28 9.24
C ARG A 347 -10.36 -7.63 8.33
N LEU A 348 -10.59 -8.24 7.18
CA LEU A 348 -11.51 -7.74 6.15
C LEU A 348 -12.97 -7.71 6.61
N ASP A 349 -13.33 -8.57 7.55
CA ASP A 349 -14.67 -8.58 8.15
C ASP A 349 -14.98 -7.34 9.00
N ARG A 350 -13.97 -6.50 9.31
CA ARG A 350 -14.14 -5.22 10.01
C ARG A 350 -14.36 -4.02 9.08
N LEU A 351 -14.32 -4.23 7.77
CA LEU A 351 -14.49 -3.18 6.75
C LEU A 351 -15.98 -2.98 6.45
N THR A 352 -16.71 -2.36 7.37
CA THR A 352 -18.11 -1.99 7.12
C THR A 352 -18.18 -0.81 6.13
N GLU A 353 -19.33 -0.64 5.48
CA GLU A 353 -19.55 0.48 4.56
C GLU A 353 -19.32 1.83 5.27
N GLU A 354 -19.81 1.99 6.50
CA GLU A 354 -19.63 3.22 7.29
C GLU A 354 -18.16 3.53 7.57
N ARG A 355 -17.34 2.50 7.81
CA ARG A 355 -15.90 2.71 8.06
C ARG A 355 -15.17 3.10 6.79
N LEU A 356 -15.53 2.50 5.67
CA LEU A 356 -14.96 2.81 4.35
C LEU A 356 -15.35 4.21 3.89
N GLU A 357 -16.59 4.63 4.14
CA GLU A 357 -17.05 6.00 3.88
C GLU A 357 -16.31 7.01 4.75
N ALA A 358 -16.14 6.74 6.05
CA ALA A 358 -15.35 7.60 6.93
C ALA A 358 -13.86 7.71 6.49
N ASP A 359 -13.28 6.63 5.96
CA ASP A 359 -11.92 6.66 5.43
C ASP A 359 -11.81 7.48 4.13
N LEU A 360 -12.85 7.49 3.30
CA LEU A 360 -12.94 8.36 2.13
C LEU A 360 -13.13 9.83 2.52
N GLU A 361 -13.86 10.11 3.60
CA GLU A 361 -13.97 11.44 4.19
C GLU A 361 -12.61 11.94 4.68
N LEU A 362 -11.82 11.09 5.37
CA LEU A 362 -10.44 11.43 5.75
C LEU A 362 -9.57 11.78 4.53
N ALA A 363 -9.72 11.06 3.42
CA ALA A 363 -9.02 11.36 2.19
C ALA A 363 -9.44 12.72 1.60
N HIS A 364 -10.74 13.02 1.61
CA HIS A 364 -11.28 14.30 1.18
C HIS A 364 -10.75 15.46 2.05
N ASP A 365 -10.78 15.31 3.37
CA ASP A 365 -10.29 16.30 4.34
C ASP A 365 -8.78 16.54 4.20
N ALA A 366 -8.03 15.53 3.75
CA ALA A 366 -6.62 15.64 3.41
C ALA A 366 -6.35 16.21 2.00
N ASN A 367 -7.39 16.72 1.32
CA ASN A 367 -7.31 17.25 -0.05
C ASN A 367 -6.82 16.22 -1.08
N LEU A 368 -7.17 14.94 -0.94
CA LEU A 368 -6.75 13.89 -1.87
C LEU A 368 -7.79 13.66 -2.98
N ASP A 369 -7.32 13.49 -4.21
CA ASP A 369 -8.13 13.19 -5.39
C ASP A 369 -8.19 11.69 -5.69
N ALA A 370 -7.22 10.93 -5.18
CA ALA A 370 -7.06 9.51 -5.48
C ALA A 370 -6.57 8.68 -4.29
N LEU A 371 -7.02 7.42 -4.23
CA LEU A 371 -6.45 6.38 -3.40
C LEU A 371 -5.86 5.27 -4.25
N ARG A 372 -4.65 4.81 -3.90
CA ARG A 372 -4.09 3.57 -4.42
C ARG A 372 -4.41 2.45 -3.44
N VAL A 373 -5.26 1.51 -3.85
CA VAL A 373 -5.55 0.31 -3.05
C VAL A 373 -4.35 -0.61 -3.19
N HIS A 374 -3.55 -0.66 -2.13
CA HIS A 374 -2.21 -1.24 -2.17
C HIS A 374 -2.27 -2.77 -2.06
N ALA A 375 -1.73 -3.47 -3.06
CA ALA A 375 -1.57 -4.93 -3.14
C ALA A 375 -2.76 -5.78 -2.61
N HIS A 376 -4.01 -5.35 -2.85
CA HIS A 376 -5.21 -6.00 -2.30
C HIS A 376 -6.50 -5.58 -3.03
N VAL A 377 -7.57 -6.38 -2.93
CA VAL A 377 -8.90 -6.06 -3.46
C VAL A 377 -9.93 -5.90 -2.34
N LEU A 378 -10.46 -4.69 -2.19
CA LEU A 378 -11.42 -4.31 -1.16
C LEU A 378 -12.84 -4.85 -1.41
N PRO A 379 -13.74 -4.79 -0.42
CA PRO A 379 -15.17 -5.02 -0.66
C PRO A 379 -15.73 -4.07 -1.73
N GLU A 380 -16.71 -4.53 -2.52
CA GLU A 380 -17.38 -3.74 -3.56
C GLU A 380 -17.98 -2.43 -3.02
N GLU A 381 -18.38 -2.40 -1.74
CA GLU A 381 -18.88 -1.22 -1.05
C GLU A 381 -17.89 -0.05 -1.08
N PHE A 382 -16.58 -0.31 -0.97
CA PHE A 382 -15.55 0.72 -1.07
C PHE A 382 -15.59 1.40 -2.44
N TYR A 383 -15.66 0.61 -3.51
CA TYR A 383 -15.62 1.14 -4.88
C TYR A 383 -16.91 1.89 -5.23
N ARG A 384 -18.08 1.45 -4.73
CA ARG A 384 -19.32 2.23 -4.84
C ARG A 384 -19.22 3.55 -4.08
N ALA A 385 -18.68 3.55 -2.86
CA ALA A 385 -18.48 4.75 -2.09
C ALA A 385 -17.50 5.71 -2.78
N ALA A 386 -16.40 5.19 -3.36
CA ALA A 386 -15.45 5.96 -4.16
C ALA A 386 -16.10 6.56 -5.41
N ASP A 387 -16.94 5.80 -6.12
CA ASP A 387 -17.72 6.31 -7.26
C ASP A 387 -18.61 7.49 -6.84
N ARG A 388 -19.35 7.35 -5.74
CA ARG A 388 -20.23 8.41 -5.20
C ARG A 388 -19.45 9.63 -4.73
N ALA A 389 -18.28 9.41 -4.13
CA ALA A 389 -17.41 10.45 -3.61
C ALA A 389 -16.60 11.17 -4.72
N GLY A 390 -16.56 10.64 -5.95
CA GLY A 390 -15.67 11.16 -6.99
C GLY A 390 -14.20 10.95 -6.66
N MET A 391 -13.87 9.90 -5.89
CA MET A 391 -12.51 9.52 -5.52
C MET A 391 -11.92 8.60 -6.58
N VAL A 392 -10.78 8.97 -7.16
CA VAL A 392 -10.11 8.14 -8.16
C VAL A 392 -9.41 6.95 -7.49
N VAL A 393 -9.43 5.78 -8.12
CA VAL A 393 -8.82 4.57 -7.58
C VAL A 393 -7.78 3.99 -8.53
N LEU A 394 -6.55 3.80 -8.01
CA LEU A 394 -5.53 2.95 -8.61
C LEU A 394 -5.64 1.58 -7.94
N ALA A 395 -5.95 0.54 -8.72
CA ALA A 395 -6.29 -0.78 -8.19
C ALA A 395 -5.15 -1.77 -8.44
N ASP A 396 -4.47 -2.17 -7.36
CA ASP A 396 -3.47 -3.22 -7.41
C ASP A 396 -4.13 -4.61 -7.37
N PHE A 397 -3.58 -5.53 -8.14
CA PHE A 397 -3.81 -6.96 -7.96
C PHE A 397 -3.03 -7.44 -6.71
N PRO A 398 -3.46 -8.50 -6.00
CA PRO A 398 -2.86 -8.90 -4.72
C PRO A 398 -1.50 -9.62 -4.84
N LEU A 399 -0.52 -8.96 -5.45
CA LEU A 399 0.88 -9.36 -5.52
C LEU A 399 1.75 -8.22 -4.99
N THR A 400 2.66 -8.54 -4.08
CA THR A 400 3.71 -7.63 -3.61
C THR A 400 5.01 -8.41 -3.40
N GLN A 401 6.16 -7.78 -3.66
CA GLN A 401 7.48 -8.37 -3.44
C GLN A 401 7.73 -9.64 -4.27
N SER A 402 8.39 -10.65 -3.72
CA SER A 402 8.90 -11.81 -4.46
C SER A 402 7.99 -13.02 -4.37
N TYR A 403 7.76 -13.71 -5.49
CA TYR A 403 7.01 -14.98 -5.53
C TYR A 403 7.83 -16.09 -6.18
N ALA A 404 7.57 -17.34 -5.77
CA ALA A 404 8.00 -18.56 -6.44
C ALA A 404 9.52 -18.66 -6.73
N TYR A 405 10.38 -17.97 -5.97
CA TYR A 405 11.82 -18.05 -6.15
C TYR A 405 12.32 -19.49 -5.92
N HIS A 406 13.02 -20.07 -6.91
CA HIS A 406 13.41 -21.49 -6.91
C HIS A 406 12.26 -22.45 -6.53
N ALA A 407 11.02 -22.11 -6.89
CA ALA A 407 9.89 -23.00 -6.75
C ALA A 407 10.09 -24.25 -7.61
N THR A 408 9.52 -25.38 -7.18
CA THR A 408 9.40 -26.55 -8.04
C THR A 408 8.49 -26.23 -9.23
N GLY A 409 8.57 -27.01 -10.31
CA GLY A 409 7.74 -26.78 -11.50
C GLY A 409 6.23 -26.87 -11.23
N GLU A 410 5.80 -27.58 -10.19
CA GLU A 410 4.39 -27.64 -9.77
C GLU A 410 3.97 -26.37 -9.03
N GLU A 411 4.80 -25.89 -8.12
CA GLU A 411 4.57 -24.66 -7.35
C GLU A 411 4.55 -23.42 -8.24
N ALA A 412 5.47 -23.37 -9.19
CA ALA A 412 5.51 -22.35 -10.24
C ALA A 412 4.20 -22.30 -11.04
N ARG A 413 3.74 -23.46 -11.53
CA ARG A 413 2.47 -23.55 -12.27
C ARG A 413 1.27 -23.17 -11.42
N PHE A 414 1.24 -23.61 -10.16
CA PHE A 414 0.18 -23.22 -9.23
C PHE A 414 0.07 -21.69 -9.08
N PHE A 415 1.21 -21.02 -8.88
CA PHE A 415 1.24 -19.56 -8.79
C PHE A 415 0.77 -18.90 -10.09
N GLU A 416 1.31 -19.33 -11.24
CA GLU A 416 0.97 -18.81 -12.57
C GLU A 416 -0.53 -18.97 -12.88
N ASP A 417 -1.09 -20.15 -12.63
CA ASP A 417 -2.52 -20.43 -12.81
C ASP A 417 -3.37 -19.61 -11.83
N SER A 418 -2.89 -19.39 -10.60
CA SER A 418 -3.62 -18.64 -9.57
C SER A 418 -3.79 -17.18 -9.98
N VAL A 419 -2.74 -16.58 -10.56
CA VAL A 419 -2.81 -15.22 -11.11
C VAL A 419 -3.72 -15.18 -12.34
N ARG A 420 -3.56 -16.14 -13.26
CA ARG A 420 -4.34 -16.22 -14.51
C ARG A 420 -5.84 -16.38 -14.27
N GLU A 421 -6.24 -17.14 -13.25
CA GLU A 421 -7.65 -17.36 -12.88
C GLU A 421 -8.25 -16.16 -12.13
N GLN A 422 -7.50 -15.49 -11.25
CA GLN A 422 -8.02 -14.41 -10.39
C GLN A 422 -8.04 -13.02 -11.04
N VAL A 423 -7.18 -12.73 -12.02
CA VAL A 423 -7.24 -11.44 -12.75
C VAL A 423 -8.60 -11.22 -13.43
N PRO A 424 -9.18 -12.19 -14.16
CA PRO A 424 -10.55 -12.09 -14.67
C PRO A 424 -11.59 -11.82 -13.59
N GLU A 425 -11.53 -12.49 -12.45
CA GLU A 425 -12.47 -12.30 -11.35
C GLU A 425 -12.43 -10.86 -10.81
N MET A 426 -11.23 -10.30 -10.65
CA MET A 426 -11.06 -8.90 -10.22
C MET A 426 -11.66 -7.92 -11.24
N VAL A 427 -11.41 -8.13 -12.53
CA VAL A 427 -11.97 -7.26 -13.58
C VAL A 427 -13.48 -7.40 -13.67
N GLU A 428 -14.03 -8.61 -13.54
CA GLU A 428 -15.48 -8.84 -13.53
C GLU A 428 -16.16 -8.11 -12.36
N LEU A 429 -15.54 -8.12 -11.18
CA LEU A 429 -16.01 -7.42 -9.99
C LEU A 429 -15.96 -5.89 -10.16
N LEU A 430 -14.87 -5.36 -10.74
CA LEU A 430 -14.54 -3.94 -10.59
C LEU A 430 -14.74 -3.05 -11.83
N ARG A 431 -14.83 -3.63 -13.05
CA ARG A 431 -14.81 -2.84 -14.31
C ARG A 431 -15.91 -1.79 -14.48
N ASN A 432 -17.06 -1.98 -13.85
CA ASN A 432 -18.22 -1.09 -13.99
C ASN A 432 -18.07 0.19 -13.14
N HIS A 433 -17.15 0.22 -12.18
CA HIS A 433 -16.89 1.36 -11.31
C HIS A 433 -16.13 2.47 -12.06
N PRO A 434 -16.73 3.66 -12.29
CA PRO A 434 -16.03 4.77 -12.94
C PRO A 434 -14.81 5.28 -12.15
N ALA A 435 -14.75 5.08 -10.83
CA ALA A 435 -13.62 5.48 -9.97
C ALA A 435 -12.30 4.79 -10.33
N ILE A 436 -12.34 3.52 -10.79
CA ILE A 436 -11.12 2.82 -11.19
C ILE A 436 -10.51 3.56 -12.39
N ALA A 437 -9.22 3.91 -12.31
CA ALA A 437 -8.53 4.65 -13.36
C ALA A 437 -7.30 3.94 -13.92
N LEU A 438 -6.70 3.01 -13.16
CA LEU A 438 -5.51 2.26 -13.53
C LEU A 438 -5.51 0.90 -12.83
N TRP A 439 -5.15 -0.14 -13.58
CA TRP A 439 -4.85 -1.48 -13.04
C TRP A 439 -3.35 -1.63 -12.83
N ILE A 440 -2.93 -2.25 -11.72
CA ILE A 440 -1.52 -2.52 -11.42
C ILE A 440 -1.39 -4.01 -11.10
N ALA A 441 -0.56 -4.75 -11.83
CA ALA A 441 -0.46 -6.20 -11.64
C ALA A 441 0.37 -6.60 -10.40
N HIS A 442 1.40 -5.85 -10.06
CA HIS A 442 2.32 -6.21 -8.98
C HIS A 442 2.90 -4.97 -8.30
N ASP A 443 2.87 -4.91 -6.98
CA ASP A 443 3.58 -3.90 -6.20
C ASP A 443 5.04 -4.33 -5.92
N ASP A 444 5.99 -3.45 -6.25
CA ASP A 444 7.42 -3.59 -5.92
C ASP A 444 8.04 -4.99 -6.18
N PRO A 445 7.89 -5.59 -7.37
CA PRO A 445 8.40 -6.93 -7.63
C PRO A 445 9.93 -6.95 -7.74
N PRO A 446 10.58 -8.12 -7.60
CA PRO A 446 12.04 -8.21 -7.53
C PRO A 446 12.75 -7.75 -8.81
N TRP A 447 12.10 -7.80 -9.98
CA TRP A 447 12.74 -7.54 -11.27
C TRP A 447 12.85 -6.05 -11.64
N ILE A 448 12.23 -5.14 -10.87
CA ILE A 448 12.34 -3.70 -11.16
C ILE A 448 13.76 -3.19 -10.86
N PRO A 449 14.23 -2.11 -11.51
CA PRO A 449 15.58 -1.59 -11.31
C PRO A 449 15.89 -1.19 -9.86
N ALA A 450 14.90 -0.64 -9.13
CA ALA A 450 15.07 -0.26 -7.73
C ALA A 450 15.46 -1.46 -6.84
N ASN A 451 15.01 -2.67 -7.21
CA ASN A 451 15.25 -3.91 -6.49
C ASN A 451 16.47 -4.71 -6.98
N ALA A 452 17.35 -4.09 -7.78
CA ALA A 452 18.61 -4.71 -8.19
C ALA A 452 19.49 -5.18 -7.02
N GLY A 453 19.28 -4.61 -5.82
CA GLY A 453 19.92 -5.02 -4.58
C GLY A 453 19.62 -6.46 -4.13
N LEU A 454 18.53 -7.08 -4.62
CA LEU A 454 18.09 -8.43 -4.24
C LEU A 454 18.91 -9.57 -4.87
N GLY A 455 19.90 -9.27 -5.71
CA GLY A 455 20.83 -10.27 -6.26
C GLY A 455 20.14 -11.30 -7.16
N ASP A 456 20.35 -12.59 -6.88
CA ASP A 456 19.81 -13.68 -7.71
C ASP A 456 18.28 -13.66 -7.82
N VAL A 457 17.57 -13.17 -6.79
CA VAL A 457 16.10 -13.04 -6.82
C VAL A 457 15.66 -12.04 -7.89
N HIS A 458 16.38 -10.93 -8.05
CA HIS A 458 16.13 -9.93 -9.11
C HIS A 458 16.36 -10.49 -10.52
N ALA A 459 17.31 -11.41 -10.67
CA ALA A 459 17.66 -11.97 -11.97
C ALA A 459 16.63 -13.00 -12.49
N VAL A 460 15.79 -13.57 -11.62
CA VAL A 460 14.79 -14.57 -12.02
C VAL A 460 13.62 -13.91 -12.75
N ARG A 461 13.38 -14.36 -13.99
CA ARG A 461 12.37 -13.78 -14.90
C ARG A 461 10.94 -14.28 -14.69
N GLN A 462 10.69 -15.17 -13.73
CA GLN A 462 9.36 -15.74 -13.54
C GLN A 462 8.31 -14.67 -13.18
N ASN A 463 8.60 -13.83 -12.17
CA ASN A 463 7.68 -12.76 -11.75
C ASN A 463 7.46 -11.79 -12.92
N TYR A 464 8.53 -11.36 -13.60
CA TYR A 464 8.42 -10.53 -14.80
C TYR A 464 7.46 -11.11 -15.84
N SER A 465 7.56 -12.41 -16.14
CA SER A 465 6.69 -13.04 -17.15
C SER A 465 5.22 -13.07 -16.72
N VAL A 466 4.96 -13.40 -15.45
CA VAL A 466 3.60 -13.41 -14.87
C VAL A 466 3.00 -12.01 -14.85
N ASP A 467 3.78 -11.01 -14.49
CA ASP A 467 3.32 -9.62 -14.37
C ASP A 467 2.98 -9.01 -15.75
N GLN A 468 3.75 -9.35 -16.79
CA GLN A 468 3.43 -8.96 -18.17
C GLN A 468 2.18 -9.69 -18.71
N ASP A 469 2.01 -10.96 -18.35
CA ASP A 469 0.79 -11.74 -18.69
C ASP A 469 -0.45 -11.13 -18.00
N ALA A 470 -0.35 -10.78 -16.71
CA ALA A 470 -1.40 -10.15 -15.94
C ALA A 470 -1.77 -8.77 -16.49
N ARG A 471 -0.77 -7.92 -16.78
CA ARG A 471 -0.98 -6.65 -17.48
C ARG A 471 -1.73 -6.85 -18.80
N SER A 472 -1.29 -7.80 -19.62
CA SER A 472 -1.91 -8.10 -20.91
C SER A 472 -3.35 -8.60 -20.74
N LEU A 473 -3.66 -9.32 -19.66
CA LEU A 473 -5.01 -9.75 -19.31
C LEU A 473 -5.89 -8.55 -18.94
N PHE A 474 -5.41 -7.64 -18.08
CA PHE A 474 -6.14 -6.41 -17.75
C PHE A 474 -6.48 -5.59 -18.99
N GLU A 475 -5.50 -5.32 -19.87
CA GLU A 475 -5.71 -4.54 -21.10
C GLU A 475 -6.71 -5.19 -22.06
N ARG A 476 -6.76 -6.53 -22.13
CA ARG A 476 -7.76 -7.25 -22.96
C ARG A 476 -9.16 -7.23 -22.34
N LEU A 477 -9.25 -7.43 -21.03
CA LEU A 477 -10.54 -7.55 -20.33
C LEU A 477 -11.21 -6.19 -20.13
N ASP A 478 -10.42 -5.15 -19.86
CA ASP A 478 -10.89 -3.76 -19.74
C ASP A 478 -9.99 -2.78 -20.51
N PRO A 479 -10.14 -2.68 -21.85
CA PRO A 479 -9.34 -1.77 -22.68
C PRO A 479 -9.65 -0.30 -22.46
N SER A 480 -10.64 0.05 -21.61
CA SER A 480 -10.98 1.44 -21.32
C SER A 480 -9.98 2.11 -20.37
N ARG A 481 -9.11 1.33 -19.73
CA ARG A 481 -8.16 1.79 -18.71
C ARG A 481 -6.76 1.24 -19.02
N PRO A 482 -5.70 2.00 -18.72
CA PRO A 482 -4.34 1.47 -18.76
C PRO A 482 -4.12 0.38 -17.70
N ALA A 483 -3.06 -0.41 -17.89
CA ALA A 483 -2.54 -1.31 -16.87
C ALA A 483 -1.00 -1.19 -16.76
N LEU A 484 -0.46 -1.33 -15.56
CA LEU A 484 0.96 -1.52 -15.30
C LEU A 484 1.28 -2.99 -15.01
N ALA A 485 2.45 -3.45 -15.47
CA ALA A 485 2.99 -4.73 -15.01
C ALA A 485 3.48 -4.62 -13.56
N ALA A 486 4.11 -3.50 -13.21
CA ALA A 486 4.53 -3.23 -11.84
C ALA A 486 4.40 -1.77 -11.44
N SER A 487 4.03 -1.53 -10.19
CA SER A 487 4.31 -0.26 -9.51
C SER A 487 5.79 -0.24 -9.10
N GLY A 488 6.48 0.87 -9.37
CA GLY A 488 7.94 1.02 -9.20
C GLY A 488 8.74 0.81 -10.48
N GLU A 489 8.09 0.45 -11.60
CA GLU A 489 8.73 0.37 -12.93
C GLU A 489 8.71 1.72 -13.66
N LEU A 490 7.50 2.26 -13.89
CA LEU A 490 7.29 3.54 -14.61
C LEU A 490 6.99 4.71 -13.66
N ASP A 491 6.39 4.40 -12.53
CA ASP A 491 6.21 5.24 -11.35
C ASP A 491 7.35 4.98 -10.35
N SER A 492 7.50 5.86 -9.36
CA SER A 492 8.59 5.80 -8.38
C SER A 492 8.07 5.63 -6.95
N HIS A 493 8.70 4.71 -6.22
CA HIS A 493 8.62 4.63 -4.76
C HIS A 493 9.83 5.35 -4.18
N LEU A 494 9.61 6.37 -3.36
CA LEU A 494 10.66 7.26 -2.86
C LEU A 494 10.61 7.35 -1.35
N PHE A 495 11.34 6.46 -0.67
CA PHE A 495 11.45 6.45 0.79
C PHE A 495 12.73 7.17 1.29
N LEU A 496 13.03 8.31 0.67
CA LEU A 496 14.18 9.14 1.00
C LEU A 496 14.05 9.72 2.41
N GLY A 497 15.08 9.51 3.24
CA GLY A 497 15.03 9.85 4.66
C GLY A 497 14.26 8.82 5.51
N TRP A 498 13.98 7.63 4.99
CA TRP A 498 13.42 6.54 5.79
C TRP A 498 14.13 5.20 5.60
N SER A 499 14.15 4.68 4.38
CA SER A 499 14.91 3.46 4.02
C SER A 499 16.03 3.75 3.05
N GLU A 500 16.04 4.92 2.43
CA GLU A 500 16.98 5.31 1.39
C GLU A 500 17.53 6.71 1.62
N GLY A 501 18.79 6.91 1.23
CA GLY A 501 19.40 8.24 1.09
C GLY A 501 19.14 9.18 2.28
N HIS A 502 18.92 10.45 1.95
CA HIS A 502 18.63 11.50 2.92
C HIS A 502 17.41 12.28 2.45
N TRP A 503 16.60 12.80 3.37
CA TRP A 503 15.36 13.53 3.04
C TRP A 503 15.60 14.69 2.06
N SER A 504 16.77 15.32 2.10
CA SER A 504 17.10 16.45 1.20
C SER A 504 17.15 16.03 -0.26
N GLY A 505 17.34 14.74 -0.55
CA GLY A 505 17.34 14.17 -1.89
C GLY A 505 16.01 14.38 -2.65
N PHE A 506 14.90 14.61 -1.95
CA PHE A 506 13.65 15.03 -2.60
C PHE A 506 13.81 16.33 -3.44
N SER A 507 14.81 17.17 -3.09
CA SER A 507 15.12 18.38 -3.83
C SER A 507 15.81 18.11 -5.17
N GLU A 508 16.40 16.93 -5.34
CA GLU A 508 17.25 16.56 -6.48
C GLU A 508 16.55 15.61 -7.45
N VAL A 509 15.65 14.76 -6.97
CA VAL A 509 14.90 13.82 -7.80
C VAL A 509 13.86 14.52 -8.67
N GLU A 510 13.64 14.01 -9.88
CA GLU A 510 12.67 14.50 -10.86
C GLU A 510 11.73 13.37 -11.33
N PRO A 511 10.89 12.82 -10.44
CA PRO A 511 10.03 11.69 -10.78
C PRO A 511 8.86 12.11 -11.69
N GLY A 512 8.50 11.24 -12.64
CA GLY A 512 7.33 11.44 -13.50
C GLY A 512 5.99 11.23 -12.76
N PHE A 513 5.95 10.25 -11.85
CA PHE A 513 4.79 9.93 -11.02
C PHE A 513 5.26 9.23 -9.76
N VAL A 514 4.89 9.74 -8.58
CA VAL A 514 5.30 9.16 -7.28
C VAL A 514 4.12 8.41 -6.69
N SER A 515 4.20 7.08 -6.66
CA SER A 515 3.11 6.21 -6.18
C SER A 515 3.28 5.75 -4.73
N ALA A 516 4.44 5.98 -4.11
CA ALA A 516 4.65 5.80 -2.68
C ALA A 516 5.81 6.68 -2.18
N PHE A 517 5.61 7.35 -1.04
CA PHE A 517 6.67 8.01 -0.26
C PHE A 517 6.22 8.20 1.18
N GLY A 518 7.13 8.18 2.15
CA GLY A 518 6.78 8.45 3.53
C GLY A 518 7.81 7.98 4.56
N ALA A 519 7.42 8.08 5.82
CA ALA A 519 8.16 7.64 6.99
C ALA A 519 7.18 7.17 8.08
N GLN A 520 7.63 6.32 9.01
CA GLN A 520 6.79 5.93 10.15
C GLN A 520 6.69 7.04 11.20
N ALA A 521 5.63 6.99 12.01
CA ALA A 521 5.53 7.70 13.28
C ALA A 521 4.77 6.87 14.31
N LEU A 522 5.04 7.14 15.59
CA LEU A 522 4.31 6.52 16.69
C LEU A 522 2.87 7.05 16.76
N PRO A 523 1.91 6.23 17.22
CA PRO A 523 0.54 6.69 17.45
C PRO A 523 0.51 7.77 18.54
N SER A 524 -0.47 8.67 18.46
CA SER A 524 -0.66 9.75 19.43
C SER A 524 -0.79 9.17 20.84
N VAL A 525 -0.23 9.84 21.87
CA VAL A 525 -0.14 9.29 23.25
C VAL A 525 -1.50 8.85 23.80
N GLY A 526 -2.58 9.58 23.48
CA GLY A 526 -3.95 9.26 23.88
C GLY A 526 -4.67 8.20 23.04
N SER A 527 -4.02 7.62 22.02
CA SER A 527 -4.65 6.70 21.09
C SER A 527 -5.01 5.36 21.75
N PRO A 528 -6.18 4.77 21.43
CA PRO A 528 -6.53 3.41 21.82
C PRO A 528 -5.54 2.33 21.34
N VAL A 529 -4.77 2.60 20.28
CA VAL A 529 -3.75 1.68 19.72
C VAL A 529 -2.78 1.19 20.80
N TRP A 530 -2.48 2.04 21.77
CA TRP A 530 -1.59 1.72 22.88
C TRP A 530 -2.04 0.57 23.79
N ARG A 531 -3.31 0.15 23.73
CA ARG A 531 -3.77 -1.05 24.46
C ARG A 531 -3.10 -2.32 23.95
N GLU A 532 -2.71 -2.33 22.68
CA GLU A 532 -2.04 -3.47 22.02
C GLU A 532 -0.52 -3.34 22.12
N LEU A 533 0.02 -2.11 21.97
CA LEU A 533 1.48 -1.85 22.01
C LEU A 533 2.06 -1.82 23.43
N GLY A 534 1.24 -1.47 24.43
CA GLY A 534 1.67 -1.15 25.79
C GLY A 534 2.30 0.24 25.93
N GLN A 535 1.86 1.02 26.93
CA GLN A 535 2.39 2.37 27.23
C GLN A 535 3.52 2.37 28.27
N ARG A 536 4.31 1.29 28.34
CA ARG A 536 5.37 1.23 29.35
C ARG A 536 6.55 2.10 28.93
N TRP A 537 7.10 2.88 29.86
CA TRP A 537 8.32 3.64 29.67
C TRP A 537 9.23 3.56 30.91
N PRO A 538 10.56 3.45 30.77
CA PRO A 538 11.29 3.23 29.52
C PRO A 538 10.99 1.85 28.93
N VAL A 539 11.26 1.71 27.64
CA VAL A 539 11.07 0.48 26.87
C VAL A 539 12.40 0.10 26.20
N PRO A 540 12.75 -1.21 26.08
CA PRO A 540 13.92 -1.62 25.33
C PRO A 540 13.86 -1.19 23.85
N ASP A 541 15.01 -0.93 23.24
CA ASP A 541 15.13 -0.53 21.82
C ASP A 541 14.65 -1.62 20.84
N ASP A 542 14.53 -2.85 21.34
CA ASP A 542 14.14 -4.06 20.63
C ASP A 542 12.89 -4.72 21.24
N GLU A 543 12.04 -3.94 21.91
CA GLU A 543 10.82 -4.43 22.55
C GLU A 543 9.97 -5.27 21.57
N PRO A 544 9.75 -6.57 21.87
CA PRO A 544 9.04 -7.47 20.98
C PRO A 544 7.64 -7.00 20.60
N ALA A 545 6.91 -6.36 21.52
CA ALA A 545 5.60 -5.78 21.24
C ALA A 545 5.66 -4.67 20.19
N TRP A 546 6.72 -3.84 20.21
CA TRP A 546 6.90 -2.74 19.28
C TRP A 546 7.41 -3.24 17.93
N LEU A 547 8.33 -4.20 17.91
CA LEU A 547 8.72 -4.90 16.68
C LEU A 547 7.49 -5.58 16.05
N TYR A 548 6.65 -6.22 16.86
CA TYR A 548 5.35 -6.72 16.40
C TYR A 548 4.43 -5.58 15.97
N ALA A 549 4.52 -4.38 16.51
CA ALA A 549 3.76 -3.24 16.01
C ALA A 549 4.34 -2.63 14.71
N GLY A 550 5.36 -3.24 14.10
CA GLY A 550 6.01 -2.72 12.90
C GLY A 550 7.12 -1.70 13.15
N PHE A 551 7.55 -1.48 14.39
CA PHE A 551 8.69 -0.61 14.72
C PHE A 551 9.95 -1.06 13.97
N GLN A 552 10.64 -0.13 13.34
CA GLN A 552 11.82 -0.38 12.50
C GLN A 552 13.11 0.20 13.13
N PRO A 553 13.76 -0.49 14.10
CA PRO A 553 14.86 0.09 14.88
C PRO A 553 16.01 0.64 14.02
N TYR A 554 16.37 -0.07 12.96
CA TYR A 554 17.43 0.34 12.05
C TYR A 554 17.11 1.70 11.39
N GLN A 555 15.90 1.84 10.84
CA GLN A 555 15.45 3.05 10.18
C GLN A 555 15.33 4.23 11.15
N TRP A 556 14.78 3.98 12.34
CA TRP A 556 14.68 4.98 13.41
C TRP A 556 16.04 5.52 13.85
N MET A 557 17.03 4.64 14.01
CA MET A 557 18.38 4.99 14.41
C MET A 557 19.15 5.75 13.32
N GLU A 558 19.10 5.26 12.08
CA GLU A 558 19.89 5.79 10.97
C GLU A 558 19.29 7.06 10.35
N PHE A 559 17.97 7.08 10.13
CA PHE A 559 17.30 8.15 9.38
C PHE A 559 16.31 8.94 10.23
N GLY A 560 15.59 8.27 11.13
CA GLY A 560 14.56 8.88 11.98
C GLY A 560 15.11 9.65 13.18
N VAL A 561 14.33 9.66 14.26
CA VAL A 561 14.60 10.48 15.46
C VAL A 561 15.37 9.76 16.57
N GLY A 562 15.99 8.61 16.26
CA GLY A 562 16.70 7.79 17.24
C GLY A 562 15.85 6.65 17.79
N LEU A 563 16.42 5.90 18.74
CA LEU A 563 15.78 4.75 19.39
C LEU A 563 15.02 5.18 20.67
N PRO A 564 14.16 4.33 21.26
CA PRO A 564 13.51 4.64 22.54
C PRO A 564 14.48 5.12 23.64
N SER A 565 15.66 4.51 23.73
CA SER A 565 16.72 4.88 24.69
C SER A 565 17.27 6.30 24.53
N ASP A 566 16.97 6.99 23.42
CA ASP A 566 17.37 8.37 23.15
C ASP A 566 16.43 9.43 23.67
N GLN A 567 15.26 8.99 24.13
CA GLN A 567 14.14 9.85 24.41
C GLN A 567 13.93 9.93 25.91
N GLU A 568 13.58 11.12 26.39
CA GLU A 568 13.37 11.36 27.82
C GLU A 568 12.10 10.67 28.31
N SER A 569 11.05 10.70 27.48
CA SER A 569 9.74 10.10 27.78
C SER A 569 9.05 9.60 26.51
N LEU A 570 7.98 8.80 26.70
CA LEU A 570 7.12 8.38 25.60
C LEU A 570 6.50 9.57 24.85
N GLU A 571 6.06 10.60 25.58
CA GLU A 571 5.49 11.81 25.01
C GLU A 571 6.50 12.56 24.13
N SER A 572 7.75 12.68 24.61
CA SER A 572 8.84 13.26 23.82
C SER A 572 9.08 12.46 22.54
N TYR A 573 9.08 11.13 22.63
CA TYR A 573 9.30 10.29 21.46
C TYR A 573 8.15 10.38 20.45
N VAL A 574 6.91 10.31 20.92
CA VAL A 574 5.73 10.47 20.07
C VAL A 574 5.76 11.82 19.37
N SER A 575 6.01 12.91 20.11
CA SER A 575 6.12 14.25 19.53
C SER A 575 7.23 14.33 18.48
N ALA A 576 8.44 13.85 18.79
CA ALA A 576 9.56 13.88 17.85
C ALA A 576 9.28 13.06 16.58
N SER A 577 8.68 11.87 16.74
CA SER A 577 8.34 10.98 15.63
C SER A 577 7.30 11.58 14.68
N GLN A 578 6.23 12.17 15.23
CA GLN A 578 5.17 12.77 14.43
C GLN A 578 5.62 14.08 13.79
N ASP A 579 6.42 14.89 14.49
CA ASP A 579 7.08 16.07 13.91
C ASP A 579 7.93 15.70 12.70
N TYR A 580 8.70 14.60 12.80
CA TYR A 580 9.55 14.13 11.72
C TYR A 580 8.73 13.69 10.50
N GLN A 581 7.72 12.86 10.70
CA GLN A 581 6.83 12.41 9.64
C GLN A 581 6.09 13.58 8.97
N ALA A 582 5.52 14.49 9.77
CA ALA A 582 4.82 15.67 9.28
C ALA A 582 5.72 16.56 8.41
N TRP A 583 6.94 16.83 8.91
CA TRP A 583 7.89 17.65 8.17
C TRP A 583 8.38 16.96 6.89
N LEU A 584 8.68 15.67 6.93
CA LEU A 584 9.17 14.91 5.76
C LEU A 584 8.10 14.86 4.66
N LEU A 585 6.86 14.53 5.02
CA LEU A 585 5.75 14.50 4.05
C LEU A 585 5.50 15.87 3.45
N ARG A 586 5.45 16.94 4.26
CA ARG A 586 5.29 18.31 3.76
C ARG A 586 6.41 18.67 2.78
N PHE A 587 7.66 18.41 3.17
CA PHE A 587 8.81 18.72 2.33
C PHE A 587 8.74 17.97 0.99
N ALA A 588 8.52 16.65 1.03
CA ALA A 588 8.43 15.82 -0.17
C ALA A 588 7.30 16.27 -1.11
N VAL A 589 6.10 16.49 -0.59
CA VAL A 589 4.94 16.95 -1.39
C VAL A 589 5.22 18.30 -2.05
N GLU A 590 5.82 19.24 -1.33
CA GLU A 590 6.20 20.54 -1.91
C GLU A 590 7.26 20.39 -3.02
N GLN A 591 8.20 19.44 -2.89
CA GLN A 591 9.16 19.12 -3.95
C GLN A 591 8.51 18.49 -5.20
N PHE A 592 7.44 17.71 -5.03
CA PHE A 592 6.71 17.15 -6.17
C PHE A 592 5.79 18.19 -6.82
N ARG A 593 5.06 18.97 -6.01
CA ARG A 593 4.12 19.98 -6.51
C ARG A 593 4.81 21.18 -7.16
N ARG A 594 6.04 21.54 -6.78
CA ARG A 594 6.81 22.54 -7.55
C ARG A 594 7.20 22.05 -8.96
N ARG A 595 7.14 20.74 -9.20
CA ARG A 595 7.39 20.06 -10.48
C ARG A 595 6.10 19.57 -11.13
N LYS A 596 4.95 20.06 -10.66
CA LYS A 596 3.63 19.69 -11.16
C LYS A 596 3.59 19.87 -12.68
N LEU A 597 3.16 18.81 -13.39
CA LEU A 597 3.10 18.67 -14.85
C LEU A 597 4.46 18.69 -15.58
N GLU A 598 5.55 19.01 -14.89
CA GLU A 598 6.91 19.17 -15.43
C GLU A 598 7.99 18.75 -14.41
N PRO A 599 8.38 17.45 -14.35
CA PRO A 599 7.77 16.31 -15.02
C PRO A 599 6.74 15.54 -14.17
N CYS A 600 6.38 16.02 -12.97
CA CYS A 600 5.64 15.22 -11.98
C CYS A 600 4.11 15.33 -12.13
N TRP A 601 3.42 14.19 -12.28
CA TRP A 601 1.96 14.13 -12.53
C TRP A 601 1.11 13.62 -11.38
N GLY A 602 1.74 13.13 -10.31
CA GLY A 602 1.03 12.69 -9.11
C GLY A 602 1.96 12.34 -7.96
N ALA A 603 1.42 12.42 -6.75
CA ALA A 603 2.14 12.13 -5.52
C ALA A 603 1.23 11.41 -4.52
N PHE A 604 1.63 10.20 -4.12
CA PHE A 604 0.87 9.32 -3.23
C PHE A 604 1.61 9.07 -1.93
N ALA A 605 1.13 9.65 -0.84
CA ALA A 605 1.69 9.41 0.50
C ALA A 605 1.47 7.93 0.89
N TYR A 606 2.49 7.28 1.44
CA TYR A 606 2.39 5.98 2.08
C TYR A 606 2.37 6.25 3.60
N GLN A 607 1.23 6.16 4.29
CA GLN A 607 -0.12 5.85 3.77
C GLN A 607 -1.24 6.61 4.51
N LEU A 608 -2.50 6.51 4.06
CA LEU A 608 -3.62 7.23 4.68
C LEU A 608 -3.90 6.72 6.11
N VAL A 609 -4.10 5.41 6.25
CA VAL A 609 -4.48 4.75 7.51
C VAL A 609 -3.55 3.58 7.83
N ASP A 610 -3.32 3.33 9.12
CA ASP A 610 -2.62 2.11 9.54
C ASP A 610 -3.54 0.87 9.51
N PRO A 611 -3.08 -0.28 8.93
CA PRO A 611 -3.88 -1.49 8.74
C PRO A 611 -4.03 -2.38 9.99
N PHE A 612 -3.27 -2.11 11.04
CA PHE A 612 -3.35 -2.79 12.34
C PHE A 612 -2.83 -1.83 13.43
N PRO A 613 -3.06 -2.10 14.73
CA PRO A 613 -2.47 -1.32 15.81
C PRO A 613 -0.93 -1.29 15.70
N SER A 614 -0.38 -0.22 15.13
CA SER A 614 1.00 -0.19 14.64
C SER A 614 1.75 1.09 14.98
N ILE A 615 3.08 1.00 14.93
CA ILE A 615 3.99 2.10 14.69
C ILE A 615 4.25 2.11 13.19
N GLY A 616 3.28 2.65 12.44
CA GLY A 616 3.26 2.56 10.98
C GLY A 616 3.37 3.89 10.25
N PHE A 617 3.20 3.80 8.93
CA PHE A 617 3.27 4.91 7.98
C PHE A 617 1.98 5.72 7.85
N GLY A 618 0.87 5.24 8.43
CA GLY A 618 -0.42 5.94 8.41
C GLY A 618 -0.29 7.36 8.94
N VAL A 619 -0.83 8.34 8.21
CA VAL A 619 -1.04 9.70 8.75
C VAL A 619 -2.20 9.74 9.75
N VAL A 620 -3.05 8.72 9.70
CA VAL A 620 -4.05 8.39 10.71
C VAL A 620 -3.76 6.97 11.24
N ASP A 621 -3.81 6.76 12.54
CA ASP A 621 -3.55 5.45 13.12
C ASP A 621 -4.72 4.45 12.91
N HIS A 622 -4.55 3.21 13.36
CA HIS A 622 -5.54 2.14 13.19
C HIS A 622 -6.87 2.42 13.87
N ALA A 623 -6.86 3.19 14.97
CA ALA A 623 -8.04 3.64 15.69
C ALA A 623 -8.67 4.90 15.08
N ARG A 624 -8.18 5.34 13.91
CA ARG A 624 -8.58 6.54 13.20
C ARG A 624 -8.32 7.84 13.98
N VAL A 625 -7.28 7.85 14.82
CA VAL A 625 -6.79 9.06 15.47
C VAL A 625 -5.75 9.71 14.55
N PRO A 626 -5.96 10.98 14.11
CA PRO A 626 -4.98 11.68 13.29
C PRO A 626 -3.64 11.86 14.02
N LYS A 627 -2.54 11.70 13.28
CA LYS A 627 -1.19 12.11 13.70
C LYS A 627 -0.93 13.53 13.18
N ALA A 628 0.10 14.22 13.68
CA ALA A 628 0.47 15.56 13.18
C ALA A 628 0.73 15.59 11.66
N ALA A 629 1.11 14.45 11.09
CA ALA A 629 1.31 14.28 9.66
C ALA A 629 0.04 14.40 8.81
N PHE A 630 -1.15 14.17 9.37
CA PHE A 630 -2.41 14.35 8.65
C PHE A 630 -2.62 15.82 8.27
N GLU A 631 -2.49 16.73 9.24
CA GLU A 631 -2.62 18.18 9.00
C GLU A 631 -1.52 18.68 8.06
N ALA A 632 -0.28 18.19 8.22
CA ALA A 632 0.82 18.57 7.34
C ALA A 632 0.62 18.11 5.89
N LEU A 633 0.10 16.89 5.68
CA LEU A 633 -0.26 16.38 4.37
C LEU A 633 -1.41 17.20 3.76
N ALA A 634 -2.47 17.44 4.53
CA ALA A 634 -3.64 18.21 4.10
C ALA A 634 -3.24 19.62 3.65
N ALA A 635 -2.38 20.30 4.42
CA ALA A 635 -1.85 21.61 4.09
C ALA A 635 -0.95 21.57 2.84
N ALA A 636 -0.06 20.58 2.73
CA ALA A 636 0.82 20.44 1.57
C ALA A 636 0.06 20.09 0.28
N MET A 637 -1.08 19.40 0.40
CA MET A 637 -1.99 19.04 -0.68
C MET A 637 -3.08 20.08 -0.94
N ALA A 638 -3.13 21.19 -0.18
CA ALA A 638 -4.14 22.23 -0.36
C ALA A 638 -4.25 22.71 -1.82
N PRO A 639 -5.47 22.97 -2.35
CA PRO A 639 -5.69 23.26 -3.77
C PRO A 639 -4.76 24.36 -4.32
N THR A 640 -4.64 25.47 -3.62
CA THR A 640 -3.71 26.56 -3.98
C THR A 640 -2.72 26.75 -2.84
N ARG A 641 -1.42 26.81 -3.16
CA ARG A 641 -0.36 26.89 -2.14
C ARG A 641 0.81 27.75 -2.57
N VAL A 642 1.31 28.57 -1.63
CA VAL A 642 2.63 29.21 -1.69
C VAL A 642 3.64 28.36 -0.92
N MET A 643 4.82 28.16 -1.51
CA MET A 643 5.89 27.34 -0.97
C MET A 643 7.19 28.14 -0.88
N ILE A 644 8.01 27.79 0.10
CA ILE A 644 9.36 28.32 0.25
C ILE A 644 10.32 27.16 -0.01
N GLU A 645 10.93 27.14 -1.19
CA GLU A 645 11.96 26.17 -1.54
C GLU A 645 13.32 26.65 -1.00
N PRO A 646 13.95 25.97 -0.03
CA PRO A 646 15.30 26.29 0.40
C PRO A 646 16.33 25.91 -0.67
N LEU A 647 17.30 26.79 -0.93
CA LEU A 647 18.40 26.57 -1.88
C LEU A 647 19.75 26.61 -1.16
N GLY A 648 20.71 25.77 -1.55
CA GLY A 648 22.08 25.84 -1.04
C GLY A 648 22.21 25.64 0.48
N PHE A 649 21.26 24.93 1.09
CA PHE A 649 21.24 24.66 2.52
C PHE A 649 22.19 23.51 2.89
N VAL A 650 22.62 23.50 4.15
CA VAL A 650 23.38 22.43 4.76
C VAL A 650 22.42 21.38 5.30
N VAL A 651 22.79 20.12 5.04
CA VAL A 651 22.05 18.92 5.42
C VAL A 651 22.29 18.59 6.90
N GLY A 652 21.22 18.43 7.66
CA GLY A 652 21.21 17.83 9.01
C GLY A 652 20.02 16.87 9.17
N ARG A 653 19.85 16.25 10.35
CA ARG A 653 18.76 15.28 10.60
C ARG A 653 17.36 15.85 10.35
N ARG A 654 17.12 17.12 10.68
CA ARG A 654 15.85 17.84 10.45
C ARG A 654 16.11 19.31 10.10
N GLY A 655 15.24 19.84 9.25
CA GLY A 655 15.13 21.28 8.99
C GLY A 655 16.22 21.81 8.05
N VAL A 656 16.17 23.13 7.82
CA VAL A 656 17.03 23.80 6.85
C VAL A 656 18.05 24.66 7.60
N ALA A 657 19.34 24.43 7.33
CA ALA A 657 20.43 25.19 7.94
C ALA A 657 21.32 25.85 6.87
N TYR A 658 22.00 26.94 7.21
CA TYR A 658 22.96 27.63 6.34
C TYR A 658 24.26 27.91 7.08
N GLU A 659 25.38 27.85 6.36
CA GLU A 659 26.68 28.20 6.91
C GLU A 659 26.71 29.68 7.34
N PRO A 660 27.33 30.01 8.48
CA PRO A 660 27.48 31.39 8.89
C PRO A 660 28.27 32.19 7.84
N GLY A 661 27.72 33.35 7.44
CA GLY A 661 28.35 34.24 6.46
C GLY A 661 28.01 33.95 5.00
N ARG A 662 27.35 32.83 4.69
CA ARG A 662 26.68 32.61 3.39
C ARG A 662 25.32 33.32 3.38
N PRO A 663 24.85 33.83 2.23
CA PRO A 663 23.47 34.28 2.13
C PRO A 663 22.50 33.10 2.28
N VAL A 664 21.36 33.36 2.91
CA VAL A 664 20.22 32.44 2.91
C VAL A 664 19.57 32.56 1.53
N GLU A 665 19.57 31.47 0.77
CA GLU A 665 18.93 31.42 -0.54
C GLU A 665 17.64 30.60 -0.48
N ALA A 666 16.55 31.15 -1.01
CA ALA A 666 15.27 30.45 -1.11
C ALA A 666 14.55 30.86 -2.40
N ARG A 667 13.60 30.05 -2.87
CA ARG A 667 12.71 30.40 -3.98
C ARG A 667 11.26 30.36 -3.51
N LEU A 668 10.51 31.39 -3.86
CA LEU A 668 9.06 31.42 -3.67
C LEU A 668 8.40 30.75 -4.88
N VAL A 669 7.58 29.74 -4.63
CA VAL A 669 6.88 28.98 -5.67
C VAL A 669 5.39 29.01 -5.34
N VAL A 670 4.55 29.17 -6.35
CA VAL A 670 3.09 29.10 -6.21
C VAL A 670 2.56 27.99 -7.11
N VAL A 671 1.74 27.11 -6.53
CA VAL A 671 0.97 26.11 -7.26
C VAL A 671 -0.51 26.43 -7.10
N ASN A 672 -1.28 26.16 -8.15
CA ASN A 672 -2.72 26.23 -8.13
C ASN A 672 -3.28 24.95 -8.76
N ASP A 673 -4.17 24.27 -8.05
CA ASP A 673 -4.95 23.12 -8.53
C ASP A 673 -6.46 23.41 -8.43
N ASP A 674 -6.86 24.63 -8.06
CA ASP A 674 -8.25 25.07 -8.03
C ASP A 674 -8.65 25.62 -9.41
N PHE A 675 -9.55 24.91 -10.10
CA PHE A 675 -10.02 25.25 -11.44
C PHE A 675 -10.97 26.47 -11.46
N GLN A 676 -11.46 26.92 -10.29
CA GLN A 676 -12.32 28.09 -10.16
C GLN A 676 -11.53 29.35 -9.79
N LEU A 677 -10.30 29.20 -9.28
CA LEU A 677 -9.47 30.32 -8.85
C LEU A 677 -8.51 30.78 -9.96
N ALA A 678 -8.64 32.03 -10.38
CA ALA A 678 -7.79 32.67 -11.37
C ALA A 678 -7.71 34.19 -11.14
N GLY A 679 -6.75 34.85 -11.79
CA GLY A 679 -6.63 36.30 -11.79
C GLY A 679 -5.33 36.83 -11.14
N PRO A 680 -5.25 38.15 -10.96
CA PRO A 680 -4.08 38.79 -10.39
C PRO A 680 -3.90 38.37 -8.92
N ALA A 681 -2.66 37.98 -8.61
CA ALA A 681 -2.24 37.47 -7.31
C ALA A 681 -1.03 38.24 -6.80
N ARG A 682 -0.79 38.11 -5.50
CA ARG A 682 0.28 38.77 -4.77
C ARG A 682 0.89 37.84 -3.75
N VAL A 683 2.21 37.70 -3.76
CA VAL A 683 2.95 37.10 -2.63
C VAL A 683 3.53 38.21 -1.77
N ARG A 684 3.23 38.17 -0.46
CA ARG A 684 3.94 38.94 0.57
C ARG A 684 4.88 38.01 1.30
N TRP A 685 6.11 38.44 1.56
CA TRP A 685 7.05 37.61 2.31
C TRP A 685 7.87 38.44 3.29
N GLY A 686 8.32 37.78 4.35
CA GLY A 686 9.10 38.39 5.43
C GLY A 686 10.11 37.42 6.02
N LEU A 687 11.30 37.90 6.37
CA LEU A 687 12.26 37.16 7.17
C LEU A 687 12.41 37.84 8.53
N ARG A 688 12.05 37.13 9.59
CA ARG A 688 12.21 37.57 10.98
C ARG A 688 13.15 36.66 11.75
N ARG A 689 13.97 37.24 12.63
CA ARG A 689 14.84 36.48 13.55
C ARG A 689 14.09 36.23 14.85
N GLU A 690 13.81 34.97 15.17
CA GLU A 690 13.09 34.60 16.40
C GLU A 690 14.01 34.49 17.62
N ARG A 691 15.16 33.81 17.46
CA ARG A 691 16.11 33.55 18.55
C ARG A 691 17.55 33.85 18.14
N GLY A 692 18.29 34.54 19.02
CA GLY A 692 19.72 34.81 18.88
C GLY A 692 20.55 33.94 19.82
N LEU A 693 21.78 33.61 19.43
CA LEU A 693 22.71 32.72 20.16
C LEU A 693 23.32 33.31 21.45
N VAL A 694 22.88 34.49 21.92
CA VAL A 694 23.58 35.24 22.97
C VAL A 694 22.72 35.41 24.23
N GLU A 695 23.15 34.80 25.35
CA GLU A 695 22.36 34.75 26.58
C GLU A 695 22.75 35.73 27.70
N THR A 696 23.87 36.49 27.65
CA THR A 696 24.24 37.37 28.78
C THR A 696 24.81 38.76 28.44
N GLY A 697 24.45 39.75 29.28
CA GLY A 697 25.09 41.08 29.37
C GLY A 697 24.81 42.08 28.23
N MET A 698 25.72 43.05 28.06
CA MET A 698 25.68 44.09 26.99
C MET A 698 25.57 43.52 25.57
N ALA A 699 25.86 42.22 25.38
CA ALA A 699 25.76 41.54 24.11
C ALA A 699 24.29 41.31 23.66
N ARG A 700 23.35 41.12 24.59
CA ARG A 700 21.90 40.98 24.29
C ARG A 700 21.29 42.28 23.73
N VAL A 701 21.76 43.44 24.22
CA VAL A 701 21.35 44.77 23.74
C VAL A 701 21.91 45.07 22.34
N ARG A 702 23.17 44.70 22.07
CA ARG A 702 23.76 44.79 20.73
C ARG A 702 23.13 43.82 19.73
N ASP A 703 22.71 42.63 20.18
CA ASP A 703 22.05 41.63 19.34
C ASP A 703 20.61 42.06 18.94
N ALA A 704 19.87 42.68 19.87
CA ALA A 704 18.56 43.28 19.59
C ALA A 704 18.64 44.41 18.55
N LEU A 705 19.71 45.22 18.58
CA LEU A 705 19.97 46.29 17.60
C LEU A 705 20.40 45.79 16.22
N ARG A 706 20.71 44.49 16.06
CA ARG A 706 21.12 43.84 14.79
C ARG A 706 19.97 43.13 14.07
N ARG A 707 18.73 43.20 14.56
CA ARG A 707 17.54 42.63 13.92
C ARG A 707 17.24 43.36 12.60
N LYS A 708 17.84 42.91 11.50
CA LYS A 708 17.38 43.27 10.16
C LYS A 708 16.20 42.38 9.79
N SER A 709 15.04 42.98 9.56
CA SER A 709 13.91 42.34 8.91
C SER A 709 14.03 42.53 7.40
N TYR A 710 13.91 41.45 6.64
CA TYR A 710 13.77 41.53 5.19
C TYR A 710 12.30 41.26 4.85
N GLY A 711 11.83 41.81 3.75
CA GLY A 711 10.49 41.52 3.27
C GLY A 711 10.23 42.18 1.93
N GLY A 712 9.18 41.71 1.27
CA GLY A 712 8.83 42.16 -0.07
C GLY A 712 7.39 41.82 -0.42
N THR A 713 6.97 42.37 -1.56
CA THR A 713 5.67 42.08 -2.16
C THR A 713 5.85 41.98 -3.66
N LEU A 714 5.27 40.94 -4.25
CA LEU A 714 5.41 40.63 -5.67
C LEU A 714 4.01 40.37 -6.23
N ASP A 715 3.65 41.12 -7.27
CA ASP A 715 2.41 40.95 -8.01
C ASP A 715 2.68 40.08 -9.25
N PHE A 716 1.78 39.14 -9.55
CA PHE A 716 1.88 38.19 -10.65
C PHE A 716 0.49 37.70 -11.06
N GLU A 717 0.38 36.96 -12.16
CA GLU A 717 -0.86 36.28 -12.53
C GLU A 717 -0.85 34.87 -11.93
N LEU A 718 -1.92 34.47 -11.23
CA LEU A 718 -2.00 33.13 -10.67
C LEU A 718 -1.95 32.09 -11.79
N PRO A 719 -1.07 31.07 -11.72
CA PRO A 719 -1.08 30.01 -12.73
C PRO A 719 -2.43 29.27 -12.70
N GLY A 720 -2.89 28.82 -13.87
CA GLY A 720 -4.09 28.01 -13.98
C GLY A 720 -3.93 26.63 -13.35
N ALA A 721 -5.04 25.97 -12.99
CA ALA A 721 -5.01 24.61 -12.46
C ALA A 721 -4.45 23.56 -13.43
N ALA A 722 -4.49 23.84 -14.73
CA ALA A 722 -3.91 23.02 -15.80
C ALA A 722 -2.46 23.39 -16.17
N GLU A 723 -1.85 24.34 -15.45
CA GLU A 723 -0.50 24.83 -15.72
C GLU A 723 0.51 24.32 -14.67
N PRO A 724 1.81 24.28 -15.02
CA PRO A 724 2.89 24.01 -14.08
C PRO A 724 2.95 25.03 -12.93
N ALA A 725 3.71 24.70 -11.88
CA ALA A 725 3.92 25.64 -10.78
C ALA A 725 4.71 26.89 -11.23
N ALA A 726 4.31 28.06 -10.72
CA ALA A 726 4.96 29.33 -11.02
C ALA A 726 6.12 29.60 -10.06
N GLN A 727 7.32 29.82 -10.61
CA GLN A 727 8.48 30.29 -9.85
C GLN A 727 8.43 31.82 -9.76
N ILE A 728 8.12 32.34 -8.57
CA ILE A 728 7.80 33.77 -8.38
C ILE A 728 9.06 34.61 -8.22
N GLU A 729 9.95 34.24 -7.30
CA GLU A 729 11.17 35.00 -7.02
C GLU A 729 12.23 34.11 -6.38
N ARG A 730 13.50 34.35 -6.72
CA ARG A 730 14.65 33.80 -5.99
C ARG A 730 15.17 34.84 -5.00
N LEU A 731 15.05 34.53 -3.72
CA LEU A 731 15.54 35.34 -2.62
C LEU A 731 17.00 35.01 -2.31
N THR A 732 17.85 36.04 -2.22
CA THR A 732 19.22 35.93 -1.71
C THR A 732 19.38 36.91 -0.55
N LEU A 733 19.25 36.41 0.68
CA LEU A 733 19.13 37.22 1.89
C LEU A 733 20.47 37.24 2.65
N PRO A 734 21.14 38.40 2.82
CA PRO A 734 22.41 38.48 3.52
C PRO A 734 22.20 38.40 5.05
N VAL A 735 22.02 37.18 5.55
CA VAL A 735 21.82 36.88 6.97
C VAL A 735 23.16 36.51 7.60
N GLY A 736 23.83 37.50 8.20
CA GLY A 736 25.18 37.31 8.75
C GLY A 736 25.25 36.89 10.22
N ALA A 737 24.16 36.98 10.98
CA ALA A 737 24.16 36.69 12.41
C ALA A 737 23.67 35.26 12.71
N PRO A 738 24.42 34.45 13.48
CA PRO A 738 23.95 33.13 13.87
C PRO A 738 22.65 33.15 14.68
N GLY A 739 21.72 32.24 14.42
CA GLY A 739 20.44 32.15 15.14
C GLY A 739 19.36 31.43 14.36
N GLU A 740 18.15 31.47 14.91
CA GLU A 740 16.94 30.90 14.29
C GLU A 740 16.09 32.01 13.68
N TYR A 741 15.73 31.81 12.41
CA TYR A 741 14.96 32.72 11.58
C TYR A 741 13.71 32.02 11.07
N VAL A 742 12.67 32.78 10.82
CA VAL A 742 11.44 32.32 10.17
C VAL A 742 11.25 33.14 8.91
N LEU A 743 11.23 32.46 7.77
CA LEU A 743 10.80 33.02 6.48
C LEU A 743 9.33 32.69 6.32
N GLU A 744 8.49 33.72 6.22
CA GLU A 744 7.05 33.61 6.05
C GLU A 744 6.66 34.10 4.66
N ALA A 745 5.66 33.47 4.06
CA ALA A 745 5.08 33.89 2.79
C ALA A 745 3.55 33.74 2.83
N GLU A 746 2.85 34.76 2.32
CA GLU A 746 1.39 34.82 2.23
C GLU A 746 0.99 35.02 0.77
N LEU A 747 0.04 34.22 0.29
CA LEU A 747 -0.56 34.35 -1.03
C LEU A 747 -1.91 35.06 -0.93
N TRP A 748 -2.05 36.12 -1.71
CA TRP A 748 -3.26 36.91 -1.81
C TRP A 748 -3.81 36.86 -3.23
N VAL A 749 -5.09 36.55 -3.41
CA VAL A 749 -5.77 36.54 -4.72
C VAL A 749 -7.06 37.34 -4.58
N GLY A 750 -7.32 38.28 -5.50
CA GLY A 750 -8.52 39.12 -5.42
C GLY A 750 -8.65 39.96 -4.13
N GLY A 751 -7.53 40.21 -3.42
CA GLY A 751 -7.50 40.95 -2.16
C GLY A 751 -7.80 40.13 -0.90
N GLN A 752 -8.03 38.82 -1.02
CA GLN A 752 -8.15 37.88 0.11
C GLN A 752 -6.88 37.04 0.24
N GLN A 753 -6.47 36.75 1.48
CA GLN A 753 -5.40 35.79 1.75
C GLN A 753 -5.95 34.38 1.52
N VAL A 754 -5.35 33.65 0.57
CA VAL A 754 -5.76 32.30 0.17
C VAL A 754 -4.91 31.24 0.86
N ASP A 755 -3.61 31.50 1.04
CA ASP A 755 -2.68 30.57 1.66
C ASP A 755 -1.54 31.30 2.37
N SER A 756 -0.87 30.61 3.29
CA SER A 756 0.38 31.06 3.91
C SER A 756 1.24 29.90 4.34
N THR A 757 2.55 30.11 4.33
CA THR A 757 3.53 29.11 4.76
C THR A 757 4.69 29.76 5.53
N GLU A 758 5.33 28.96 6.37
CA GLU A 758 6.51 29.34 7.14
C GLU A 758 7.60 28.28 7.04
N LEU A 759 8.84 28.75 6.89
CA LEU A 759 10.05 27.94 6.92
C LEU A 759 10.99 28.45 8.02
N THR A 760 11.24 27.59 9.02
CA THR A 760 12.27 27.83 10.04
C THR A 760 13.65 27.53 9.47
N ILE A 761 14.56 28.49 9.61
CA ILE A 761 15.91 28.49 9.06
C ILE A 761 16.92 28.71 10.18
N ARG A 762 17.95 27.86 10.26
CA ARG A 762 19.05 28.01 11.21
C ARG A 762 20.31 28.52 10.52
N VAL A 763 20.97 29.53 11.08
CA VAL A 763 22.24 30.07 10.55
C VAL A 763 23.31 29.93 11.63
N GLY A 764 24.46 29.30 11.32
CA GLY A 764 25.61 29.23 12.22
C GLY A 764 25.41 28.55 13.57
N LEU A 765 24.28 27.88 13.77
CA LEU A 765 24.14 26.79 14.72
C LEU A 765 24.73 25.56 14.03
N GLU A 766 25.65 24.83 14.69
CA GLU A 766 26.04 23.51 14.15
C GLU A 766 24.74 22.72 13.86
N PRO A 767 24.61 22.09 12.68
CA PRO A 767 23.59 21.06 12.53
C PRO A 767 23.83 20.10 13.68
N THR A 768 22.87 19.99 14.59
CA THR A 768 23.02 19.18 15.80
C THR A 768 23.53 17.80 15.43
N GLY A 769 24.79 17.54 15.81
CA GLY A 769 25.47 16.26 15.74
C GLY A 769 26.40 16.09 14.54
N ALA A 770 27.71 16.01 14.84
CA ALA A 770 28.46 14.88 14.31
C ALA A 770 27.60 13.62 14.47
N PRO A 771 27.62 12.66 13.51
CA PRO A 771 26.86 11.42 13.69
C PRO A 771 27.20 10.87 15.08
N PRO A 772 26.18 10.52 15.91
CA PRO A 772 26.43 10.00 17.24
C PRO A 772 27.44 8.84 17.12
N PRO A 773 28.34 8.65 18.09
CA PRO A 773 29.25 7.51 18.07
C PRO A 773 28.44 6.25 17.79
N ARG A 774 28.92 5.42 16.86
CA ARG A 774 28.17 4.22 16.46
C ARG A 774 27.88 3.36 17.69
N ARG A 775 26.60 3.17 17.95
CA ARG A 775 26.11 2.42 19.10
C ARG A 775 26.48 0.95 18.97
N PRO A 776 26.63 0.23 20.08
CA PRO A 776 26.63 -1.22 20.05
C PRO A 776 25.45 -1.72 19.20
N VAL A 777 25.71 -2.65 18.28
CA VAL A 777 24.63 -3.38 17.61
C VAL A 777 23.86 -4.14 18.69
N PRO A 778 22.52 -4.07 18.74
CA PRO A 778 21.73 -4.79 19.74
C PRO A 778 22.07 -6.28 19.78
N ASP A 779 22.13 -6.87 20.98
CA ASP A 779 22.59 -8.25 21.18
C ASP A 779 21.83 -9.28 20.30
N TYR A 780 20.51 -9.11 20.17
CA TYR A 780 19.70 -9.99 19.32
C TYR A 780 20.07 -9.93 17.82
N LEU A 781 20.61 -8.81 17.34
CA LEU A 781 21.13 -8.66 15.97
C LEU A 781 22.57 -9.16 15.88
N VAL A 782 23.39 -8.96 16.91
CA VAL A 782 24.77 -9.50 16.98
C VAL A 782 24.75 -11.01 16.81
N GLU A 783 23.91 -11.73 17.57
CA GLU A 783 23.77 -13.20 17.49
C GLU A 783 23.28 -13.71 16.12
N ARG A 784 22.69 -12.82 15.31
CA ARG A 784 22.14 -13.12 13.98
C ARG A 784 23.01 -12.61 12.84
N LEU A 785 24.04 -11.82 13.13
CA LEU A 785 24.96 -11.28 12.14
C LEU A 785 26.37 -11.83 12.29
N VAL A 786 26.74 -12.26 13.50
CA VAL A 786 28.09 -12.67 13.84
C VAL A 786 28.06 -13.94 14.67
N ASP A 787 28.96 -14.85 14.35
CA ASP A 787 29.30 -15.91 15.30
C ASP A 787 30.23 -15.30 16.35
N SER A 788 29.68 -14.89 17.49
CA SER A 788 30.43 -14.23 18.57
C SER A 788 31.58 -15.10 19.12
N LYS A 789 31.56 -16.41 18.87
CA LYS A 789 32.63 -17.35 19.24
C LYS A 789 33.61 -17.63 18.10
N SER A 790 33.54 -16.89 17.00
CA SER A 790 34.40 -17.09 15.81
C SER A 790 35.72 -16.34 15.83
N LEU A 791 35.97 -15.48 16.84
CA LEU A 791 37.24 -14.80 16.97
C LEU A 791 38.37 -15.83 17.16
N ARG A 792 39.34 -15.86 16.25
CA ARG A 792 40.46 -16.80 16.23
C ARG A 792 41.74 -16.06 15.86
N SER A 793 42.86 -16.47 16.45
CA SER A 793 44.18 -16.02 15.97
C SER A 793 44.44 -16.57 14.57
N ASP A 794 45.07 -15.77 13.72
CA ASP A 794 45.49 -16.14 12.37
C ASP A 794 46.98 -15.80 12.20
N PRO A 795 47.77 -16.53 11.37
CA PRO A 795 49.19 -16.26 11.20
C PRO A 795 49.59 -14.81 10.92
N VAL A 796 48.71 -14.01 10.32
CA VAL A 796 48.97 -12.59 10.02
C VAL A 796 48.15 -11.62 10.88
N GLY A 797 47.39 -12.10 11.87
CA GLY A 797 46.56 -11.26 12.74
C GLY A 797 45.45 -12.03 13.44
N LEU A 798 44.20 -11.72 13.11
CA LEU A 798 43.01 -12.39 13.66
C LEU A 798 41.90 -12.51 12.63
N SER A 799 41.01 -13.48 12.82
CA SER A 799 39.83 -13.62 11.98
C SER A 799 38.57 -13.81 12.81
N PHE A 800 37.44 -13.40 12.24
CA PHE A 800 36.09 -13.64 12.75
C PHE A 800 35.14 -13.92 11.59
N GLN A 801 33.95 -14.42 11.89
CA GLN A 801 32.95 -14.81 10.90
C GLN A 801 31.67 -13.99 11.07
N LEU A 802 31.29 -13.29 10.01
CA LEU A 802 29.94 -12.78 9.86
C LEU A 802 29.05 -13.95 9.44
N LEU A 803 27.99 -14.25 10.20
CA LEU A 803 27.00 -15.25 9.87
C LEU A 803 25.63 -14.59 9.86
N ASN A 804 25.16 -14.24 8.67
CA ASN A 804 23.84 -13.65 8.51
C ASN A 804 22.76 -14.74 8.63
N ARG A 805 21.95 -14.67 9.69
CA ARG A 805 20.83 -15.59 9.98
C ARG A 805 19.47 -14.95 9.71
N THR A 806 19.43 -13.75 9.15
CA THR A 806 18.20 -12.98 8.96
C THR A 806 17.66 -13.13 7.54
N ARG A 807 18.08 -12.25 6.63
CA ARG A 807 17.65 -12.13 5.24
C ARG A 807 18.85 -11.85 4.34
N PRO A 808 18.78 -12.06 3.02
CA PRO A 808 19.86 -11.64 2.13
C PRO A 808 20.23 -10.17 2.40
N ALA A 809 21.50 -9.93 2.67
CA ALA A 809 22.01 -8.61 3.04
C ALA A 809 23.42 -8.43 2.51
N ALA A 810 23.94 -7.21 2.60
CA ALA A 810 25.32 -6.93 2.26
C ALA A 810 25.96 -6.09 3.35
N LEU A 811 27.22 -6.42 3.69
CA LEU A 811 28.11 -5.52 4.39
C LEU A 811 28.50 -4.41 3.41
N THR A 812 28.03 -3.19 3.68
CA THR A 812 28.20 -2.01 2.83
C THR A 812 29.18 -0.99 3.41
N GLY A 813 29.65 -1.22 4.64
CA GLY A 813 30.72 -0.41 5.21
C GLY A 813 31.34 -1.05 6.44
N VAL A 814 32.67 -0.93 6.53
CA VAL A 814 33.43 -1.06 7.78
C VAL A 814 34.16 0.25 7.96
N HIS A 815 33.78 0.99 8.99
CA HIS A 815 34.12 2.41 9.16
C HIS A 815 35.26 2.61 10.14
N ALA A 816 35.35 1.76 11.16
CA ALA A 816 36.44 1.75 12.12
C ALA A 816 36.63 0.34 12.70
N VAL A 817 37.87 0.00 13.03
CA VAL A 817 38.20 -1.23 13.75
C VAL A 817 39.13 -0.87 14.90
N HIS A 818 38.85 -1.37 16.09
CA HIS A 818 39.71 -1.22 17.25
C HIS A 818 40.00 -2.59 17.85
N LEU A 819 41.27 -2.88 18.12
CA LEU A 819 41.70 -4.07 18.85
C LEU A 819 42.27 -3.62 20.18
N ASP A 820 41.69 -4.10 21.27
CA ASP A 820 42.06 -3.74 22.65
C ASP A 820 42.11 -2.22 22.86
N GLY A 821 41.19 -1.50 22.20
CA GLY A 821 41.11 -0.04 22.22
C GLY A 821 42.02 0.70 21.23
N ASN A 822 42.90 0.00 20.51
CA ASN A 822 43.81 0.61 19.52
C ASN A 822 43.20 0.58 18.11
N ALA A 823 43.13 1.74 17.45
CA ALA A 823 42.59 1.84 16.10
C ALA A 823 43.45 1.10 15.06
N ILE A 824 42.79 0.34 14.19
CA ILE A 824 43.37 -0.36 13.05
C ILE A 824 42.80 0.27 11.77
N THR A 825 43.67 0.49 10.78
CA THR A 825 43.24 1.03 9.49
C THR A 825 42.42 -0.02 8.72
N THR A 826 41.28 0.40 8.17
CA THR A 826 40.29 -0.50 7.54
C THR A 826 40.78 -1.16 6.25
N ASP A 827 41.84 -0.64 5.63
CA ASP A 827 42.52 -1.23 4.48
C ASP A 827 43.25 -2.55 4.79
N ARG A 828 43.41 -2.87 6.09
CA ARG A 828 43.98 -4.13 6.57
C ARG A 828 42.93 -5.23 6.76
N ILE A 829 41.68 -5.00 6.37
CA ILE A 829 40.62 -5.99 6.44
C ILE A 829 40.52 -6.74 5.11
N LEU A 830 40.59 -8.05 5.18
CA LEU A 830 40.49 -8.96 4.06
C LEU A 830 39.25 -9.85 4.22
N ALA A 831 38.55 -10.13 3.13
CA ALA A 831 37.43 -11.06 3.10
C ALA A 831 37.84 -12.36 2.42
N GLU A 832 37.45 -13.50 2.99
CA GLU A 832 37.64 -14.81 2.36
C GLU A 832 36.42 -15.15 1.49
N ILE A 833 36.61 -15.10 0.17
CA ILE A 833 35.57 -15.33 -0.83
C ILE A 833 36.01 -16.48 -1.74
N SER A 834 35.21 -17.55 -1.81
CA SER A 834 35.49 -18.71 -2.68
C SER A 834 36.92 -19.24 -2.54
N SER A 835 37.39 -19.42 -1.30
CA SER A 835 38.75 -19.88 -0.95
C SER A 835 39.90 -18.97 -1.43
N ARG A 836 39.62 -17.68 -1.68
CA ARG A 836 40.63 -16.63 -1.91
C ARG A 836 40.43 -15.51 -0.90
N THR A 837 41.54 -14.96 -0.41
CA THR A 837 41.54 -13.77 0.44
C THR A 837 41.71 -12.53 -0.43
N VAL A 838 40.74 -11.61 -0.37
CA VAL A 838 40.75 -10.35 -1.14
C VAL A 838 40.59 -9.15 -0.21
N PRO A 839 41.07 -7.95 -0.59
CA PRO A 839 40.74 -6.71 0.12
C PRO A 839 39.22 -6.57 0.26
N LEU A 840 38.75 -6.11 1.44
CA LEU A 840 37.32 -5.96 1.70
C LEU A 840 36.67 -5.09 0.61
N PRO A 841 35.72 -5.64 -0.18
CA PRO A 841 35.07 -4.87 -1.23
C PRO A 841 34.13 -3.83 -0.62
N ARG A 842 33.81 -2.77 -1.37
CA ARG A 842 32.84 -1.73 -0.94
C ARG A 842 31.46 -2.32 -0.60
N ARG A 843 31.13 -3.45 -1.19
CA ARG A 843 29.93 -4.23 -0.92
C ARG A 843 30.32 -5.71 -0.88
N LEU A 844 30.04 -6.38 0.23
CA LEU A 844 30.24 -7.81 0.42
C LEU A 844 28.90 -8.45 0.73
N ASP A 845 28.38 -9.27 -0.18
CA ASP A 845 27.12 -9.96 0.04
C ASP A 845 27.27 -11.00 1.17
N LEU A 846 26.30 -11.04 2.07
CA LEU A 846 26.22 -11.94 3.21
C LEU A 846 25.05 -12.91 3.00
N PRO A 847 25.27 -14.05 2.32
CA PRO A 847 24.21 -15.03 2.09
C PRO A 847 23.68 -15.61 3.40
N VAL A 848 22.36 -15.81 3.46
CA VAL A 848 21.71 -16.35 4.67
C VAL A 848 22.24 -17.74 4.99
N GLY A 849 22.61 -17.96 6.24
CA GLY A 849 23.09 -19.24 6.77
C GLY A 849 24.50 -19.63 6.33
N ARG A 850 25.22 -18.77 5.58
CA ARG A 850 26.61 -19.04 5.16
C ARG A 850 27.56 -18.07 5.87
N PRO A 851 28.54 -18.57 6.64
CA PRO A 851 29.50 -17.70 7.28
C PRO A 851 30.47 -17.11 6.25
N VAL A 852 30.76 -15.82 6.39
CA VAL A 852 31.78 -15.10 5.63
C VAL A 852 32.90 -14.73 6.60
N ARG A 853 34.11 -15.22 6.34
CA ARG A 853 35.26 -14.98 7.21
C ARG A 853 35.93 -13.65 6.84
N LEU A 854 36.12 -12.81 7.83
CA LEU A 854 36.89 -11.58 7.76
C LEU A 854 38.20 -11.75 8.54
N LEU A 855 39.29 -11.34 7.92
CA LEU A 855 40.64 -11.36 8.47
C LEU A 855 41.09 -9.90 8.68
N VAL A 856 41.57 -9.59 9.87
CA VAL A 856 42.23 -8.31 10.17
C VAL A 856 43.73 -8.58 10.19
N ASP A 857 44.42 -8.08 9.16
CA ASP A 857 45.87 -8.18 9.03
C ASP A 857 46.54 -7.24 10.03
N LEU A 858 47.28 -7.80 10.98
CA LEU A 858 48.13 -7.07 11.93
C LEU A 858 49.62 -7.15 11.55
N GLY A 859 49.97 -8.04 10.62
CA GLY A 859 51.33 -8.32 10.18
C GLY A 859 52.06 -9.36 11.04
N ALA A 860 51.41 -9.83 12.10
CA ALA A 860 51.89 -10.83 13.04
C ALA A 860 50.70 -11.50 13.75
N PRO A 861 50.84 -12.74 14.24
CA PRO A 861 49.77 -13.40 14.99
C PRO A 861 49.55 -12.70 16.34
N LEU A 862 48.31 -12.74 16.81
CA LEU A 862 47.88 -12.10 18.06
C LEU A 862 48.40 -12.87 19.28
N GLU A 863 48.90 -12.16 20.29
CA GLU A 863 49.44 -12.77 21.52
C GLU A 863 48.40 -13.64 22.24
N ALA A 864 48.86 -14.53 23.13
CA ALA A 864 47.94 -15.38 23.90
C ALA A 864 47.30 -14.55 25.02
N GLY A 865 45.98 -14.54 25.08
CA GLY A 865 45.25 -13.73 26.05
C GLY A 865 43.80 -13.47 25.65
N GLU A 866 43.12 -12.68 26.47
CA GLU A 866 41.82 -12.11 26.17
C GLU A 866 42.00 -10.88 25.28
N HIS A 867 41.22 -10.83 24.20
CA HIS A 867 41.23 -9.72 23.25
C HIS A 867 39.81 -9.27 22.94
N VAL A 868 39.66 -7.96 22.73
CA VAL A 868 38.41 -7.32 22.35
C VAL A 868 38.58 -6.65 21.00
N LEU A 869 37.75 -7.05 20.03
CA LEU A 869 37.67 -6.41 18.73
C LEU A 869 36.37 -5.64 18.60
N ASP A 870 36.45 -4.32 18.50
CA ASP A 870 35.33 -3.45 18.17
C ASP A 870 35.35 -3.12 16.67
N VAL A 871 34.30 -3.47 15.94
CA VAL A 871 34.15 -3.23 14.50
C VAL A 871 32.92 -2.38 14.24
N ASP A 872 33.12 -1.14 13.82
CA ASP A 872 32.05 -0.23 13.41
C ASP A 872 31.66 -0.58 11.97
N LEU A 873 30.50 -1.22 11.78
CA LEU A 873 30.07 -1.77 10.49
C LEU A 873 28.62 -1.41 10.14
N THR A 874 28.30 -1.44 8.84
CA THR A 874 26.94 -1.35 8.30
C THR A 874 26.64 -2.60 7.48
N VAL A 875 25.64 -3.36 7.92
CA VAL A 875 24.97 -4.38 7.13
C VAL A 875 23.64 -3.81 6.67
N ALA A 876 23.55 -3.43 5.40
CA ALA A 876 22.39 -2.75 4.85
C ALA A 876 21.11 -3.55 5.11
N GLY A 877 20.13 -2.89 5.72
CA GLY A 877 18.85 -3.49 6.04
C GLY A 877 18.84 -4.50 7.19
N VAL A 878 19.95 -4.69 7.92
CA VAL A 878 19.97 -5.58 9.09
C VAL A 878 20.43 -4.83 10.34
N ALA A 879 21.61 -4.24 10.31
CA ALA A 879 22.14 -3.47 11.44
C ALA A 879 23.22 -2.48 10.99
N SER A 880 23.36 -1.41 11.75
CA SER A 880 24.49 -0.49 11.62
C SER A 880 24.91 -0.07 13.02
N GLY A 881 26.18 -0.22 13.33
CA GLY A 881 26.66 -0.02 14.69
C GLY A 881 28.03 -0.59 14.94
N ARG A 882 28.44 -0.55 16.20
CA ARG A 882 29.64 -1.17 16.75
C ARG A 882 29.35 -2.61 17.12
N LEU A 883 30.05 -3.52 16.48
CA LEU A 883 30.09 -4.91 16.86
C LEU A 883 31.25 -5.12 17.82
N ARG A 884 30.98 -5.64 19.02
CA ARG A 884 32.02 -6.02 19.98
C ARG A 884 32.19 -7.53 19.99
N LEU A 885 33.41 -8.01 19.71
CA LEU A 885 33.76 -9.42 19.76
C LEU A 885 34.81 -9.65 20.84
N GLU A 886 34.53 -10.60 21.72
CA GLU A 886 35.43 -11.01 22.78
C GLU A 886 35.93 -12.43 22.47
N GLY A 887 37.24 -12.62 22.52
CA GLY A 887 37.82 -13.94 22.27
C GLY A 887 39.09 -14.16 23.06
N PHE A 888 39.37 -15.43 23.33
CA PHE A 888 40.57 -15.87 24.03
C PHE A 888 41.48 -16.61 23.06
N VAL A 889 42.64 -16.02 22.76
CA VAL A 889 43.66 -16.65 21.92
C VAL A 889 44.45 -17.63 22.78
N ARG A 890 44.32 -18.94 22.49
CA ARG A 890 45.04 -19.98 23.22
C ARG A 890 46.51 -20.05 22.78
N PRO A 891 47.45 -20.37 23.67
CA PRO A 891 48.85 -20.61 23.31
C PRO A 891 49.07 -21.68 22.22
N GLU A 892 48.10 -22.58 22.06
CA GLU A 892 48.11 -23.64 21.05
C GLU A 892 47.78 -23.12 19.63
N GLU A 893 47.07 -21.99 19.52
CA GLU A 893 46.69 -21.34 18.26
C GLU A 893 47.84 -20.51 17.65
N LEU A 894 48.83 -20.16 18.47
CA LEU A 894 50.04 -19.44 18.08
C LEU A 894 51.12 -20.31 17.42
N ARG A 895 50.91 -21.62 17.35
CA ARG A 895 51.91 -22.53 16.80
C ARG A 895 51.93 -22.38 15.27
N PRO A 896 53.08 -22.09 14.64
CA PRO A 896 53.19 -22.08 13.19
C PRO A 896 52.75 -23.44 12.62
N LEU A 897 52.07 -23.41 11.48
CA LEU A 897 51.47 -24.54 10.76
C LEU A 897 52.46 -25.68 10.39
N ASP A 898 53.73 -25.59 10.77
CA ASP A 898 54.80 -26.55 10.45
C ASP A 898 54.93 -27.75 11.41
N SER A 899 53.95 -28.01 12.29
CA SER A 899 54.00 -29.14 13.23
C SER A 899 52.91 -30.22 13.06
N ARG A 900 52.14 -30.21 11.96
CA ARG A 900 51.20 -31.30 11.60
C ARG A 900 51.59 -32.06 10.32
N ARG A 901 52.88 -32.29 10.10
CA ARG A 901 53.38 -33.42 9.28
C ARG A 901 54.19 -34.34 10.18
N GLY A 902 53.55 -35.35 10.75
CA GLY A 902 54.21 -36.38 11.55
C GLY A 902 53.23 -37.07 12.50
N GLY A 903 52.58 -38.13 12.00
CA GLY A 903 51.62 -38.97 12.73
C GLY A 903 50.67 -39.65 11.78
#